data_AF-R5M3J7-F1
#
_entry.id   AF-R5M3J7-F1
#
_cell.length_a   1.000
_cell.length_b   1.000
_cell.length_c   1.000
_cell.angle_alpha   90.00
_cell.angle_beta   90.00
_cell.angle_gamma   90.00
#
_symmetry.space_group_name_H-M   'P 1'
#
loop_
_entity.id
_entity.type
_entity.pdbx_description
1 polymer ?
#
loop_
_entity_poly.entity_id
_entity_poly.type
_entity_poly.pdbx_seq_one_letter_code
_entity_poly.pdbx_strand_id
1 'polypeptide(L)'
;MVKNSKLKKLFTWLFVIAGIFGLTIVGNAQDEAGKIIVSKTATKIYDETSDDNLEKGRYAKVNLSVNANPYNTSVVTNGKLDIVLIFDSSNSMATKSGRFSTTTRMQDAKQAAKDFANTLMDNKGTVKIGIVEFGTQVMDVQEMTDSKTTVTRFINNKLNIPRDNQDGGTNLQAAIARAKTVLNNGKREDAKQIVIILTDGVPTFFNYNGTRYGTGQDDSEVNYNCRLQIIDYICDSQSPSDAAKTELDNLKTTHKTSDVYTIVFGNEKEATEKLAKINPENKDPLYKNYNALTGDDLKKMFEDISEQLMNIIGKNSVVTDIIPKEFKLTTDSKQSLIEQGVEVVENNDGTTTLIWNIGNVEANNIKELTYEVKAEDDYHGSIYTNQSATLKTTVAEDNPYYDKISQEITFEKPTVEIPAITKDDHYSENPSYIGYASSTITGTSILNNDLNKEIKTDKTKANDTVVVKDEIIINETSTVVKVVGETNKYQITKDGVLQGRLTVNEDGTFTFNATNEASGEVEFTYHIKSTINTHHETEFVYSNDAKVTLLINSRQKTSISGVKVWHDANNNDGLRPTTITVKLLANNQEISSQEVSASTNWAYEFTDLYVYEEGHENEENYLIDYTVKELNVPGYTTEITGTTITNTHEIDTSVEVSVRKVWDDAANQDGLRKEITVALLANGKEVDTITLSDTNNWTYTFNNLQKYEDGKEIKYTIEEKTTLDGYTVEITGSVKEGYTITNTHTPVTIDITGEKVWLDNNNNDNTRPESITLKLLANGKVIKTTTVTSKTTTNNWTYEFKDLPKFENGKEIIYTVEEVPVENYETSYDEENPFIIINTHENEQLELSGEKTWKDANNQDGIRPNSIKVTLIGKVGDKTIYTSEKIEVTATTNWKYNFGKVNKYYEGQEITYTVIEDNVEGYNVEYNGLDITNTHTPETLDIAGTKVWNDSDNQDGIRPEEITVILNKTVAGVTTKVTETVVKEGASGNWNFKFENLPKYENGEEIIYTVEEVDVNGYTSEIKDFTITNTHTPETVTFNIQKEWYDEENNDGIRPESITVRIKANGEEILTAILSEKTNWQATFKDLPKYTNGQEIIYEIVEDAVDGYTPTVTDPIKETDNNITIVIRNTHELETTEILIEKVWDDLGNENSRPDSITVNIYANGKLFEIVEITKENNWTYTLDRLQKYLNGEEIIYTVEEVELADYVTSYDGYTIINSYKSKGEIIPPYTGTSTNTNNLYREMLVLILGALSITYVFKKKEN
;
A
#
# COMPACT_ATOMS: atom_id res chain seq x y z
N MET A 1 -30.33 29.68 -12.77
CA MET A 1 -29.54 30.78 -13.38
C MET A 1 -30.32 31.43 -14.52
N VAL A 2 -29.85 32.58 -15.03
CA VAL A 2 -30.63 33.52 -15.85
C VAL A 2 -30.86 33.04 -17.29
N LYS A 3 -32.12 33.06 -17.75
CA LYS A 3 -32.47 33.07 -19.17
C LYS A 3 -32.09 34.44 -19.76
N ASN A 4 -31.24 34.49 -20.79
CA ASN A 4 -31.16 35.68 -21.65
C ASN A 4 -31.48 35.30 -23.09
N SER A 5 -32.65 35.72 -23.58
CA SER A 5 -33.22 35.31 -24.85
C SER A 5 -33.39 36.50 -25.79
N LYS A 6 -32.49 36.67 -26.77
CA LYS A 6 -32.65 37.69 -27.83
C LYS A 6 -31.87 37.41 -29.13
N LEU A 7 -32.08 36.23 -29.73
CA LEU A 7 -31.85 36.05 -31.16
C LEU A 7 -33.01 35.25 -31.79
N LYS A 8 -34.07 35.96 -32.19
CA LYS A 8 -35.27 35.33 -32.77
C LYS A 8 -35.98 36.26 -33.77
N LYS A 9 -35.54 36.23 -35.04
CA LYS A 9 -36.34 36.41 -36.27
C LYS A 9 -35.45 36.48 -37.52
N LEU A 10 -35.40 35.39 -38.29
CA LEU A 10 -35.42 35.46 -39.76
C LEU A 10 -35.98 34.14 -40.33
N PHE A 11 -36.79 34.26 -41.37
CA PHE A 11 -37.39 33.20 -42.21
C PHE A 11 -38.05 31.97 -41.56
N THR A 12 -39.36 32.11 -41.37
CA THR A 12 -40.33 31.02 -41.62
C THR A 12 -40.39 30.73 -43.13
N TRP A 13 -40.37 29.46 -43.57
CA TRP A 13 -41.19 28.89 -44.67
C TRP A 13 -40.80 27.43 -44.99
N LEU A 14 -41.47 26.44 -44.37
CA LEU A 14 -42.21 25.37 -45.06
C LEU A 14 -42.91 24.44 -44.04
N PHE A 15 -44.20 24.18 -44.25
CA PHE A 15 -44.99 23.18 -43.53
C PHE A 15 -45.88 22.48 -44.57
N VAL A 16 -45.63 21.19 -44.87
CA VAL A 16 -46.66 20.23 -45.33
C VAL A 16 -46.20 18.81 -44.97
N ILE A 17 -47.17 17.91 -44.80
CA ILE A 17 -47.06 16.45 -44.61
C ILE A 17 -46.67 16.02 -43.19
N ALA A 18 -47.70 15.67 -42.42
CA ALA A 18 -47.60 14.84 -41.23
C ALA A 18 -47.97 13.39 -41.56
N GLY A 19 -47.53 12.44 -40.73
CA GLY A 19 -48.08 11.09 -40.68
C GLY A 19 -47.05 9.96 -40.61
N ILE A 20 -47.30 9.04 -39.68
CA ILE A 20 -46.63 7.73 -39.50
C ILE A 20 -45.23 7.82 -38.86
N PHE A 21 -44.99 6.91 -37.90
CA PHE A 21 -43.86 6.85 -36.95
C PHE A 21 -43.78 8.00 -35.95
N GLY A 22 -44.22 7.71 -34.71
CA GLY A 22 -44.00 8.58 -33.56
C GLY A 22 -42.53 8.54 -33.14
N LEU A 23 -41.87 9.70 -33.17
CA LEU A 23 -40.61 9.98 -32.51
C LEU A 23 -40.85 11.21 -31.63
N THR A 24 -41.15 10.99 -30.35
CA THR A 24 -41.18 12.04 -29.34
C THR A 24 -39.77 12.62 -29.21
N ILE A 25 -39.62 13.88 -29.63
CA ILE A 25 -38.35 14.60 -29.50
C ILE A 25 -38.06 14.74 -28.00
N VAL A 26 -36.93 14.19 -27.56
CA VAL A 26 -36.47 14.31 -26.17
C VAL A 26 -36.00 15.76 -25.94
N GLY A 27 -36.93 16.60 -25.48
CA GLY A 27 -36.59 17.81 -24.73
C GLY A 27 -35.98 17.41 -23.38
N ASN A 28 -35.14 18.28 -22.81
CA ASN A 28 -34.33 17.99 -21.63
C ASN A 28 -35.18 17.46 -20.46
N ALA A 29 -34.96 16.19 -20.08
CA ALA A 29 -35.75 15.48 -19.08
C ALA A 29 -35.50 15.90 -17.61
N GLN A 30 -34.94 17.09 -17.37
CA GLN A 30 -34.81 17.65 -16.01
C GLN A 30 -35.98 18.59 -15.63
N ASP A 31 -36.64 19.23 -16.60
CA ASP A 31 -37.61 20.30 -16.33
C ASP A 31 -39.00 19.79 -15.86
N GLU A 32 -39.25 18.48 -15.84
CA GLU A 32 -40.51 17.86 -15.37
C GLU A 32 -40.32 16.75 -14.32
N ALA A 33 -39.17 16.67 -13.66
CA ALA A 33 -38.93 15.70 -12.59
C ALA A 33 -39.89 15.94 -11.40
N GLY A 34 -40.55 14.90 -10.89
CA GLY A 34 -41.50 15.04 -9.77
C GLY A 34 -42.83 15.74 -10.11
N LYS A 35 -43.14 15.94 -11.40
CA LYS A 35 -44.44 16.44 -11.89
C LYS A 35 -45.55 15.39 -11.76
N ILE A 36 -46.73 15.79 -11.31
CA ILE A 36 -47.95 14.96 -11.35
C ILE A 36 -48.74 15.27 -12.63
N ILE A 37 -49.26 14.24 -13.28
CA ILE A 37 -49.99 14.28 -14.56
C ILE A 37 -51.40 13.75 -14.31
N VAL A 38 -52.42 14.49 -14.75
CA VAL A 38 -53.85 14.15 -14.60
C VAL A 38 -54.57 14.26 -15.94
N SER A 39 -55.61 13.44 -16.16
CA SER A 39 -56.47 13.55 -17.33
C SER A 39 -57.91 13.08 -17.07
N LYS A 40 -58.87 13.72 -17.74
CA LYS A 40 -60.31 13.40 -17.71
C LYS A 40 -60.81 13.31 -19.14
N THR A 41 -61.49 12.23 -19.49
CA THR A 41 -62.02 12.00 -20.85
C THR A 41 -63.46 11.50 -20.80
N ALA A 42 -64.24 11.75 -21.85
CA ALA A 42 -65.60 11.23 -21.99
C ALA A 42 -65.88 10.77 -23.42
N THR A 43 -66.67 9.71 -23.58
CA THR A 43 -67.06 9.14 -24.88
C THR A 43 -68.55 8.79 -24.90
N LYS A 44 -69.18 8.90 -26.09
CA LYS A 44 -70.56 8.46 -26.28
C LYS A 44 -70.65 6.94 -26.25
N ILE A 45 -71.67 6.40 -25.59
CA ILE A 45 -72.05 4.99 -25.67
C ILE A 45 -73.54 4.89 -26.03
N TYR A 46 -73.96 3.74 -26.55
CA TYR A 46 -75.35 3.46 -26.91
C TYR A 46 -75.89 2.33 -26.04
N ASP A 47 -77.13 2.46 -25.60
CA ASP A 47 -77.84 1.34 -24.98
C ASP A 47 -78.36 0.42 -26.08
N GLU A 48 -77.60 -0.64 -26.37
CA GLU A 48 -77.99 -1.59 -27.42
C GLU A 48 -79.31 -2.32 -27.10
N THR A 49 -79.75 -2.34 -25.83
CA THR A 49 -80.93 -3.10 -25.35
C THR A 49 -82.26 -2.38 -25.52
N SER A 50 -82.28 -1.05 -25.69
CA SER A 50 -83.53 -0.29 -25.82
C SER A 50 -84.07 -0.26 -27.26
N ASP A 51 -85.30 -0.71 -27.49
CA ASP A 51 -85.97 -0.62 -28.81
C ASP A 51 -86.44 0.81 -29.15
N ASP A 52 -86.42 1.74 -28.21
CA ASP A 52 -86.77 3.15 -28.46
C ASP A 52 -85.54 3.95 -28.91
N ASN A 53 -85.64 4.56 -30.08
CA ASN A 53 -84.61 5.43 -30.65
C ASN A 53 -84.41 6.74 -29.84
N LEU A 54 -85.39 7.15 -29.03
CA LEU A 54 -85.27 8.27 -28.08
C LEU A 54 -84.32 7.92 -26.92
N GLU A 55 -84.40 6.69 -26.41
CA GLU A 55 -83.57 6.18 -25.32
C GLU A 55 -82.15 5.83 -25.76
N LYS A 56 -82.03 5.14 -26.91
CA LYS A 56 -80.79 4.48 -27.38
C LYS A 56 -79.55 5.40 -27.41
N GLY A 57 -79.74 6.70 -27.62
CA GLY A 57 -78.67 7.68 -27.86
C GLY A 57 -78.21 8.53 -26.67
N ARG A 58 -78.67 8.29 -25.43
CA ARG A 58 -78.60 9.22 -24.28
C ARG A 58 -77.44 9.03 -23.29
N TYR A 59 -76.48 8.14 -23.54
CA TYR A 59 -75.48 7.70 -22.56
C TYR A 59 -74.03 8.14 -22.89
N ALA A 60 -73.20 8.31 -21.86
CA ALA A 60 -71.78 8.59 -21.99
C ALA A 60 -70.94 7.90 -20.88
N LYS A 61 -69.69 7.55 -21.22
CA LYS A 61 -68.69 6.94 -20.33
C LYS A 61 -67.59 7.96 -20.03
N VAL A 62 -67.13 8.04 -18.79
CA VAL A 62 -66.09 8.96 -18.31
C VAL A 62 -64.94 8.17 -17.70
N ASN A 63 -63.70 8.60 -17.94
CA ASN A 63 -62.49 8.06 -17.32
C ASN A 63 -61.65 9.19 -16.71
N LEU A 64 -61.15 8.98 -15.49
CA LEU A 64 -60.19 9.81 -14.77
C LEU A 64 -58.89 9.02 -14.58
N SER A 65 -57.75 9.63 -14.87
CA SER A 65 -56.43 8.99 -14.76
C SER A 65 -55.41 9.92 -14.11
N VAL A 66 -54.60 9.39 -13.18
CA VAL A 66 -53.55 10.10 -12.42
C VAL A 66 -52.24 9.30 -12.48
N ASN A 67 -51.12 9.98 -12.77
CA ASN A 67 -49.77 9.43 -12.86
C ASN A 67 -48.74 10.48 -12.38
N ALA A 68 -47.47 10.12 -12.24
CA ALA A 68 -46.40 11.10 -11.98
C ALA A 68 -45.04 10.72 -12.59
N ASN A 69 -44.24 11.74 -12.91
CA ASN A 69 -42.86 11.60 -13.38
C ASN A 69 -41.91 11.34 -12.19
N PRO A 70 -40.90 10.46 -12.34
CA PRO A 70 -39.91 10.21 -11.29
C PRO A 70 -39.00 11.43 -11.06
N TYR A 71 -38.43 11.55 -9.86
CA TYR A 71 -37.43 12.58 -9.55
C TYR A 71 -36.09 12.37 -10.29
N ASN A 72 -35.79 11.14 -10.70
CA ASN A 72 -34.56 10.80 -11.41
C ASN A 72 -34.83 9.68 -12.44
N THR A 73 -34.41 9.88 -13.69
CA THR A 73 -34.59 8.93 -14.80
C THR A 73 -33.84 7.61 -14.63
N SER A 74 -32.98 7.49 -13.63
CA SER A 74 -32.12 6.31 -13.39
C SER A 74 -32.82 5.15 -12.67
N VAL A 75 -34.01 5.35 -12.09
CA VAL A 75 -34.71 4.31 -11.30
C VAL A 75 -35.54 3.38 -12.20
N VAL A 76 -34.84 2.61 -13.04
CA VAL A 76 -35.45 1.68 -14.02
C VAL A 76 -35.65 0.29 -13.41
N THR A 77 -36.53 0.20 -12.41
CA THR A 77 -37.07 -1.07 -11.88
C THR A 77 -38.59 -0.98 -11.79
N ASN A 78 -39.31 -2.09 -12.00
CA ASN A 78 -40.78 -2.14 -12.14
C ASN A 78 -41.53 -1.97 -10.80
N GLY A 79 -41.19 -0.96 -9.98
CA GLY A 79 -41.76 -0.72 -8.65
C GLY A 79 -41.47 -1.83 -7.62
N LYS A 80 -40.51 -2.73 -7.90
CA LYS A 80 -40.19 -3.88 -7.05
C LYS A 80 -38.94 -3.65 -6.22
N LEU A 81 -39.03 -3.93 -4.92
CA LEU A 81 -37.93 -3.80 -3.95
C LEU A 81 -37.71 -5.12 -3.21
N ASP A 82 -36.46 -5.52 -3.07
CA ASP A 82 -36.02 -6.66 -2.26
C ASP A 82 -35.08 -6.17 -1.16
N ILE A 83 -35.61 -6.04 0.06
CA ILE A 83 -34.93 -5.40 1.19
C ILE A 83 -34.51 -6.46 2.23
N VAL A 84 -33.26 -6.40 2.70
CA VAL A 84 -32.84 -7.11 3.92
C VAL A 84 -32.55 -6.11 5.03
N LEU A 85 -33.23 -6.27 6.16
CA LEU A 85 -32.98 -5.49 7.36
C LEU A 85 -32.07 -6.28 8.31
N ILE A 86 -31.00 -5.66 8.78
CA ILE A 86 -30.02 -6.24 9.71
C ILE A 86 -30.15 -5.51 11.05
N PHE A 87 -30.64 -6.20 12.08
CA PHE A 87 -30.88 -5.63 13.42
C PHE A 87 -29.88 -6.16 14.44
N ASP A 88 -29.15 -5.25 15.04
CA ASP A 88 -28.38 -5.49 16.25
C ASP A 88 -29.33 -5.70 17.45
N SER A 89 -29.14 -6.81 18.17
CA SER A 89 -29.79 -7.11 19.47
C SER A 89 -28.78 -7.41 20.58
N SER A 90 -27.55 -6.91 20.44
CA SER A 90 -26.53 -6.87 21.50
C SER A 90 -26.98 -6.06 22.73
N ASN A 91 -26.22 -6.17 23.82
CA ASN A 91 -26.64 -5.64 25.12
C ASN A 91 -26.70 -4.11 25.18
N SER A 92 -25.96 -3.39 24.32
CA SER A 92 -26.01 -1.93 24.24
C SER A 92 -27.37 -1.42 23.77
N MET A 93 -28.07 -2.17 22.91
CA MET A 93 -29.43 -1.84 22.43
C MET A 93 -30.51 -1.85 23.54
N ALA A 94 -30.16 -2.32 24.76
CA ALA A 94 -31.01 -2.25 25.95
C ALA A 94 -30.99 -0.86 26.60
N THR A 95 -30.02 -0.01 26.25
CA THR A 95 -29.96 1.37 26.72
C THR A 95 -31.10 2.21 26.14
N LYS A 96 -31.44 3.30 26.84
CA LYS A 96 -32.42 4.27 26.37
C LYS A 96 -31.92 4.95 25.10
N SER A 97 -32.80 5.16 24.13
CA SER A 97 -32.43 5.75 22.83
C SER A 97 -31.81 7.14 22.97
N GLY A 98 -32.38 8.00 23.81
CA GLY A 98 -31.81 9.29 24.19
C GLY A 98 -31.95 9.60 25.69
N ARG A 99 -31.24 10.65 26.16
CA ARG A 99 -31.15 11.06 27.58
C ARG A 99 -32.51 11.21 28.30
N PHE A 100 -33.54 11.61 27.58
CA PHE A 100 -34.89 11.83 28.11
C PHE A 100 -35.92 10.78 27.65
N SER A 101 -35.50 9.79 26.84
CA SER A 101 -36.41 8.79 26.27
C SER A 101 -37.03 7.89 27.35
N THR A 102 -38.25 7.41 27.10
CA THR A 102 -38.93 6.37 27.89
C THR A 102 -38.67 4.96 27.36
N THR A 103 -38.19 4.82 26.13
CA THR A 103 -37.96 3.56 25.41
C THR A 103 -36.47 3.23 25.24
N THR A 104 -36.18 1.96 24.93
CA THR A 104 -34.83 1.49 24.57
C THR A 104 -34.57 1.60 23.06
N ARG A 105 -33.30 1.60 22.65
CA ARG A 105 -32.89 1.57 21.23
C ARG A 105 -33.55 0.42 20.47
N MET A 106 -33.60 -0.78 21.07
CA MET A 106 -34.33 -1.93 20.51
C MET A 106 -35.85 -1.69 20.38
N GLN A 107 -36.49 -1.01 21.34
CA GLN A 107 -37.94 -0.72 21.25
C GLN A 107 -38.24 0.24 20.09
N ASP A 108 -37.43 1.29 19.94
CA ASP A 108 -37.57 2.26 18.85
C ASP A 108 -37.23 1.63 17.51
N ALA A 109 -36.16 0.81 17.44
CA ALA A 109 -35.81 0.02 16.25
C ALA A 109 -36.97 -0.90 15.81
N LYS A 110 -37.58 -1.64 16.74
CA LYS A 110 -38.74 -2.50 16.43
C LYS A 110 -39.93 -1.71 15.92
N GLN A 111 -40.23 -0.54 16.49
CA GLN A 111 -41.37 0.25 16.07
C GLN A 111 -41.12 0.90 14.71
N ALA A 112 -39.97 1.52 14.48
CA ALA A 112 -39.62 2.12 13.19
C ALA A 112 -39.51 1.05 12.07
N ALA A 113 -38.96 -0.14 12.35
CA ALA A 113 -38.93 -1.26 11.41
C ALA A 113 -40.32 -1.76 10.99
N LYS A 114 -41.23 -1.82 11.98
CA LYS A 114 -42.63 -2.21 11.78
C LYS A 114 -43.38 -1.16 10.97
N ASP A 115 -43.12 0.12 11.20
CA ASP A 115 -43.75 1.22 10.45
C ASP A 115 -43.18 1.32 9.03
N PHE A 116 -41.88 1.12 8.83
CA PHE A 116 -41.24 0.95 7.52
C PHE A 116 -41.87 -0.19 6.71
N ALA A 117 -42.01 -1.38 7.32
CA ALA A 117 -42.72 -2.51 6.71
C ALA A 117 -44.22 -2.22 6.50
N ASN A 118 -44.84 -1.37 7.32
CA ASN A 118 -46.23 -0.95 7.14
C ASN A 118 -46.40 0.01 5.96
N THR A 119 -45.45 0.91 5.73
CA THR A 119 -45.45 1.87 4.62
C THR A 119 -45.12 1.21 3.29
N LEU A 120 -44.08 0.37 3.25
CA LEU A 120 -43.58 -0.21 2.00
C LEU A 120 -44.34 -1.44 1.50
N MET A 121 -44.79 -2.33 2.39
CA MET A 121 -45.35 -3.61 1.95
C MET A 121 -46.84 -3.49 1.62
N ASP A 122 -47.19 -3.70 0.35
CA ASP A 122 -48.55 -3.91 -0.12
C ASP A 122 -48.94 -5.41 -0.13
N ASN A 123 -50.21 -5.69 -0.46
CA ASN A 123 -50.70 -7.06 -0.67
C ASN A 123 -50.54 -7.52 -2.15
N LYS A 124 -49.78 -6.80 -2.98
CA LYS A 124 -49.55 -7.08 -4.40
C LYS A 124 -48.18 -7.72 -4.66
N GLY A 125 -47.30 -7.78 -3.65
CA GLY A 125 -45.98 -8.40 -3.73
C GLY A 125 -44.94 -7.53 -4.44
N THR A 126 -45.13 -6.21 -4.46
CA THR A 126 -44.13 -5.26 -4.99
C THR A 126 -42.85 -5.31 -4.14
N VAL A 127 -42.99 -5.25 -2.82
CA VAL A 127 -41.88 -5.29 -1.85
C VAL A 127 -41.78 -6.65 -1.16
N LYS A 128 -40.57 -7.21 -1.09
CA LYS A 128 -40.23 -8.31 -0.18
C LYS A 128 -39.25 -7.83 0.89
N ILE A 129 -39.41 -8.32 2.12
CA ILE A 129 -38.49 -8.04 3.23
C ILE A 129 -37.99 -9.35 3.85
N GLY A 130 -36.66 -9.46 3.98
CA GLY A 130 -35.96 -10.42 4.83
C GLY A 130 -35.38 -9.71 6.06
N ILE A 131 -35.13 -10.46 7.14
CA ILE A 131 -34.59 -9.91 8.40
C ILE A 131 -33.47 -10.81 8.92
N VAL A 132 -32.36 -10.21 9.35
CA VAL A 132 -31.28 -10.87 10.08
C VAL A 132 -31.12 -10.19 11.44
N GLU A 133 -31.30 -10.94 12.52
CA GLU A 133 -31.02 -10.50 13.88
C GLU A 133 -29.64 -10.98 14.32
N PHE A 134 -28.83 -10.12 14.95
CA PHE A 134 -27.48 -10.47 15.38
C PHE A 134 -27.05 -9.80 16.69
N GLY A 135 -26.20 -10.50 17.44
CA GLY A 135 -25.39 -9.97 18.54
C GLY A 135 -23.96 -10.42 18.32
N THR A 136 -23.40 -11.23 19.23
CA THR A 136 -22.07 -11.86 19.07
C THR A 136 -22.02 -12.95 17.98
N GLN A 137 -23.18 -13.31 17.45
CA GLN A 137 -23.44 -14.20 16.32
C GLN A 137 -24.80 -13.83 15.71
N VAL A 138 -25.17 -14.43 14.59
CA VAL A 138 -26.55 -14.38 14.08
C VAL A 138 -27.47 -15.13 15.05
N MET A 139 -28.53 -14.48 15.51
CA MET A 139 -29.45 -14.99 16.54
C MET A 139 -30.70 -15.62 15.92
N ASP A 140 -31.33 -14.92 14.98
CA ASP A 140 -32.62 -15.29 14.40
C ASP A 140 -32.71 -14.72 12.97
N VAL A 141 -33.42 -15.40 12.06
CA VAL A 141 -33.48 -15.00 10.63
C VAL A 141 -34.87 -15.23 10.05
N GLN A 142 -35.36 -14.25 9.29
CA GLN A 142 -36.47 -14.40 8.36
C GLN A 142 -35.96 -14.31 6.92
N GLU A 143 -36.16 -15.37 6.15
CA GLU A 143 -35.93 -15.36 4.69
C GLU A 143 -36.92 -14.39 3.99
N MET A 144 -36.58 -13.95 2.78
CA MET A 144 -37.33 -12.94 2.01
C MET A 144 -38.81 -13.31 1.82
N THR A 145 -39.73 -12.43 2.22
CA THR A 145 -41.17 -12.61 1.98
C THR A 145 -41.89 -11.29 1.66
N ASP A 146 -42.92 -11.38 0.82
CA ASP A 146 -43.95 -10.37 0.55
C ASP A 146 -45.05 -10.33 1.63
N SER A 147 -45.05 -11.29 2.57
CA SER A 147 -46.02 -11.35 3.65
C SER A 147 -45.72 -10.31 4.75
N LYS A 148 -46.30 -9.10 4.60
CA LYS A 148 -46.35 -8.02 5.61
C LYS A 148 -46.66 -8.52 7.02
N THR A 149 -47.64 -9.42 7.15
CA THR A 149 -48.06 -10.02 8.42
C THR A 149 -47.01 -10.98 9.01
N THR A 150 -46.11 -11.51 8.19
CA THR A 150 -45.00 -12.37 8.64
C THR A 150 -43.81 -11.52 9.09
N VAL A 151 -43.40 -10.55 8.28
CA VAL A 151 -42.38 -9.53 8.62
C VAL A 151 -42.71 -8.84 9.94
N THR A 152 -43.91 -8.27 10.08
CA THR A 152 -44.33 -7.59 11.32
C THR A 152 -44.45 -8.55 12.50
N ARG A 153 -44.85 -9.82 12.31
CA ARG A 153 -44.87 -10.82 13.39
C ARG A 153 -43.45 -11.16 13.87
N PHE A 154 -42.48 -11.29 12.96
CA PHE A 154 -41.08 -11.52 13.31
C PHE A 154 -40.50 -10.31 14.08
N ILE A 155 -40.74 -9.08 13.60
CA ILE A 155 -40.31 -7.85 14.29
C ILE A 155 -40.86 -7.78 15.72
N ASN A 156 -42.15 -8.06 15.93
CA ASN A 156 -42.73 -8.03 17.28
C ASN A 156 -42.18 -9.18 18.16
N ASN A 157 -42.09 -10.41 17.63
CA ASN A 157 -41.92 -11.61 18.44
C ASN A 157 -40.49 -12.17 18.52
N LYS A 158 -39.62 -11.93 17.53
CA LYS A 158 -38.23 -12.44 17.51
C LYS A 158 -37.21 -11.40 17.94
N LEU A 159 -37.13 -10.25 17.25
CA LEU A 159 -36.20 -9.15 17.55
C LEU A 159 -36.23 -8.80 19.04
N ASN A 160 -35.30 -9.30 19.84
CA ASN A 160 -35.31 -9.12 21.29
C ASN A 160 -33.91 -9.36 21.86
N ILE A 161 -33.52 -8.52 22.82
CA ILE A 161 -32.22 -8.65 23.48
C ILE A 161 -32.21 -9.93 24.33
N PRO A 162 -31.19 -10.80 24.19
CA PRO A 162 -31.07 -12.02 24.98
C PRO A 162 -31.10 -11.77 26.50
N ARG A 163 -31.70 -12.69 27.25
CA ARG A 163 -31.86 -12.55 28.72
C ARG A 163 -30.70 -13.10 29.54
N ASP A 164 -29.76 -13.80 28.91
CA ASP A 164 -28.65 -14.49 29.59
C ASP A 164 -27.33 -13.71 29.41
N ASN A 165 -26.73 -13.29 30.52
CA ASN A 165 -25.67 -12.27 30.61
C ASN A 165 -24.28 -12.65 30.03
N GLN A 166 -24.16 -13.59 29.07
CA GLN A 166 -22.86 -14.22 28.75
C GLN A 166 -22.25 -13.92 27.38
N ASP A 167 -22.90 -13.19 26.47
CA ASP A 167 -22.29 -12.83 25.19
C ASP A 167 -22.92 -11.53 24.63
N GLY A 168 -22.25 -10.38 24.85
CA GLY A 168 -22.89 -9.06 24.72
C GLY A 168 -22.38 -8.12 23.62
N GLY A 169 -21.39 -8.55 22.84
CA GLY A 169 -20.77 -7.75 21.76
C GLY A 169 -21.45 -7.85 20.39
N THR A 170 -20.83 -7.25 19.38
CA THR A 170 -21.43 -6.97 18.06
C THR A 170 -20.64 -7.66 16.93
N ASN A 171 -21.23 -8.66 16.27
CA ASN A 171 -20.60 -9.44 15.18
C ASN A 171 -21.26 -9.11 13.82
N LEU A 172 -21.05 -7.87 13.37
CA LEU A 172 -21.68 -7.35 12.15
C LEU A 172 -21.23 -8.10 10.88
N GLN A 173 -19.99 -8.60 10.84
CA GLN A 173 -19.47 -9.40 9.73
C GLN A 173 -20.30 -10.68 9.49
N ALA A 174 -20.63 -11.42 10.54
CA ALA A 174 -21.49 -12.60 10.43
C ALA A 174 -22.93 -12.24 9.98
N ALA A 175 -23.43 -11.07 10.40
CA ALA A 175 -24.75 -10.59 10.03
C ALA A 175 -24.84 -10.20 8.53
N ILE A 176 -23.84 -9.50 8.00
CA ILE A 176 -23.75 -9.15 6.58
C ILE A 176 -23.63 -10.42 5.72
N ALA A 177 -22.78 -11.38 6.11
CA ALA A 177 -22.65 -12.67 5.41
C ALA A 177 -23.99 -13.45 5.36
N ARG A 178 -24.78 -13.43 6.44
CA ARG A 178 -26.11 -14.05 6.45
C ARG A 178 -27.13 -13.25 5.64
N ALA A 179 -27.09 -11.91 5.66
CA ALA A 179 -27.95 -11.06 4.85
C ALA A 179 -27.72 -11.27 3.35
N LYS A 180 -26.45 -11.40 2.92
CA LYS A 180 -26.06 -11.82 1.57
C LYS A 180 -26.64 -13.18 1.18
N THR A 181 -26.76 -14.10 2.13
CA THR A 181 -27.41 -15.40 1.92
C THR A 181 -28.93 -15.25 1.77
N VAL A 182 -29.59 -14.52 2.66
CA VAL A 182 -31.05 -14.24 2.60
C VAL A 182 -31.42 -13.55 1.28
N LEU A 183 -30.62 -12.57 0.86
CA LEU A 183 -30.81 -11.87 -0.41
C LEU A 183 -30.66 -12.84 -1.60
N ASN A 184 -29.60 -13.64 -1.66
CA ASN A 184 -29.43 -14.59 -2.78
C ASN A 184 -30.48 -15.71 -2.83
N ASN A 185 -31.05 -16.11 -1.69
CA ASN A 185 -32.14 -17.10 -1.64
C ASN A 185 -33.47 -16.57 -2.22
N GLY A 186 -33.74 -15.26 -2.13
CA GLY A 186 -35.08 -14.72 -2.34
C GLY A 186 -35.22 -13.52 -3.27
N LYS A 187 -34.10 -12.95 -3.76
CA LYS A 187 -34.06 -11.83 -4.71
C LYS A 187 -34.78 -12.15 -6.01
N ARG A 188 -35.20 -11.09 -6.69
CA ARG A 188 -35.78 -11.06 -8.03
C ARG A 188 -34.86 -10.25 -8.93
N GLU A 189 -34.57 -10.76 -10.12
CA GLU A 189 -33.71 -10.07 -11.09
C GLU A 189 -34.35 -8.77 -11.64
N ASP A 190 -35.66 -8.55 -11.43
CA ASP A 190 -36.39 -7.33 -11.81
C ASP A 190 -36.72 -6.38 -10.64
N ALA A 191 -36.11 -6.59 -9.46
CA ALA A 191 -36.27 -5.76 -8.27
C ALA A 191 -34.97 -5.04 -7.88
N LYS A 192 -35.08 -3.82 -7.34
CA LYS A 192 -33.94 -3.15 -6.72
C LYS A 192 -33.62 -3.82 -5.39
N GLN A 193 -32.35 -4.14 -5.17
CA GLN A 193 -31.87 -4.82 -3.97
C GLN A 193 -31.41 -3.77 -2.96
N ILE A 194 -31.77 -3.92 -1.68
CA ILE A 194 -31.48 -2.94 -0.62
C ILE A 194 -31.06 -3.68 0.65
N VAL A 195 -30.03 -3.19 1.33
CA VAL A 195 -29.67 -3.65 2.68
C VAL A 195 -29.63 -2.47 3.65
N ILE A 196 -30.28 -2.60 4.79
CA ILE A 196 -30.32 -1.59 5.86
C ILE A 196 -29.76 -2.19 7.14
N ILE A 197 -28.66 -1.62 7.64
CA ILE A 197 -28.01 -2.01 8.90
C ILE A 197 -28.45 -1.07 10.01
N LEU A 198 -28.88 -1.61 11.15
CA LEU A 198 -29.19 -0.89 12.37
C LEU A 198 -28.33 -1.43 13.51
N THR A 199 -27.54 -0.56 14.14
CA THR A 199 -26.68 -0.90 15.29
C THR A 199 -26.49 0.32 16.20
N ASP A 200 -26.01 0.11 17.43
CA ASP A 200 -25.59 1.17 18.34
C ASP A 200 -24.14 1.01 18.84
N GLY A 201 -23.45 -0.03 18.37
CA GLY A 201 -22.09 -0.41 18.75
C GLY A 201 -21.10 -0.32 17.59
N VAL A 202 -19.81 -0.37 17.93
CA VAL A 202 -18.77 -0.75 16.98
C VAL A 202 -18.74 -2.29 16.93
N PRO A 203 -18.43 -2.94 15.80
CA PRO A 203 -18.11 -4.36 15.78
C PRO A 203 -17.04 -4.71 16.83
N THR A 204 -17.23 -5.83 17.53
CA THR A 204 -16.31 -6.35 18.56
C THR A 204 -15.94 -7.83 18.35
N PHE A 205 -16.51 -8.43 17.31
CA PHE A 205 -16.28 -9.81 16.89
C PHE A 205 -16.37 -9.95 15.37
N PHE A 206 -15.64 -10.91 14.81
CA PHE A 206 -15.78 -11.40 13.43
C PHE A 206 -15.61 -12.93 13.38
N ASN A 207 -16.00 -13.57 12.27
CA ASN A 207 -15.81 -15.00 12.04
C ASN A 207 -14.85 -15.26 10.88
N TYR A 208 -13.84 -16.12 11.10
CA TYR A 208 -12.92 -16.62 10.07
C TYR A 208 -12.80 -18.15 10.16
N ASN A 209 -12.95 -18.85 9.03
CA ASN A 209 -12.97 -20.33 8.94
C ASN A 209 -13.84 -21.01 10.02
N GLY A 210 -15.02 -20.44 10.31
CA GLY A 210 -15.97 -20.95 11.32
C GLY A 210 -15.59 -20.69 12.78
N THR A 211 -14.44 -20.08 13.05
CA THR A 211 -14.00 -19.66 14.39
C THR A 211 -14.30 -18.16 14.59
N ARG A 212 -14.76 -17.78 15.79
CA ARG A 212 -15.02 -16.37 16.15
C ARG A 212 -13.78 -15.76 16.81
N TYR A 213 -13.42 -14.54 16.39
CA TYR A 213 -12.29 -13.75 16.87
C TYR A 213 -12.78 -12.37 17.31
N GLY A 214 -12.08 -11.74 18.26
CA GLY A 214 -12.42 -10.43 18.84
C GLY A 214 -12.46 -10.44 20.36
N THR A 215 -12.39 -9.27 20.99
CA THR A 215 -12.37 -9.12 22.46
C THR A 215 -13.78 -9.14 23.08
N GLY A 216 -14.82 -8.84 22.29
CA GLY A 216 -16.17 -8.61 22.82
C GLY A 216 -16.31 -7.33 23.66
N GLN A 217 -15.30 -6.47 23.69
CA GLN A 217 -15.30 -5.20 24.42
C GLN A 217 -15.15 -4.00 23.48
N ASP A 218 -14.31 -4.14 22.46
CA ASP A 218 -13.86 -3.08 21.58
C ASP A 218 -13.49 -3.64 20.20
N ASP A 219 -13.06 -2.72 19.35
CA ASP A 219 -12.63 -2.93 17.96
C ASP A 219 -11.11 -2.98 17.86
N SER A 220 -10.46 -3.59 18.85
CA SER A 220 -9.02 -3.86 18.81
C SER A 220 -8.69 -4.84 17.70
N GLU A 221 -7.56 -4.63 17.04
CA GLU A 221 -6.98 -5.60 16.12
C GLU A 221 -6.66 -6.92 16.86
N VAL A 222 -7.01 -8.05 16.26
CA VAL A 222 -6.76 -9.37 16.84
C VAL A 222 -6.11 -10.32 15.82
N ASN A 223 -5.20 -11.14 16.33
CA ASN A 223 -4.47 -12.13 15.54
C ASN A 223 -5.36 -13.34 15.21
N TYR A 224 -5.38 -13.72 13.93
CA TYR A 224 -6.12 -14.85 13.37
C TYR A 224 -5.27 -15.60 12.33
N ASN A 225 -5.80 -16.72 11.80
CA ASN A 225 -5.15 -17.54 10.77
C ASN A 225 -3.68 -17.96 11.05
N CYS A 226 -3.29 -18.05 12.32
CA CYS A 226 -1.89 -18.20 12.71
C CYS A 226 -1.27 -19.53 12.27
N ARG A 227 0.00 -19.47 11.84
CA ARG A 227 0.79 -20.59 11.33
C ARG A 227 2.21 -20.59 11.93
N LEU A 228 2.66 -21.78 12.35
CA LEU A 228 4.03 -22.00 12.82
C LEU A 228 5.00 -21.99 11.63
N GLN A 229 6.08 -21.20 11.73
CA GLN A 229 7.14 -21.20 10.73
C GLN A 229 8.55 -21.22 11.37
N ILE A 230 9.11 -22.42 11.45
CA ILE A 230 10.49 -22.77 11.86
C ILE A 230 10.83 -22.46 13.33
N ILE A 231 10.57 -21.25 13.83
CA ILE A 231 10.65 -20.89 15.26
C ILE A 231 9.56 -19.90 15.70
N ASP A 232 8.99 -19.11 14.78
CA ASP A 232 8.02 -18.06 15.10
C ASP A 232 6.56 -18.43 14.75
N TYR A 233 5.63 -17.65 15.33
CA TYR A 233 4.19 -17.81 15.17
C TYR A 233 3.62 -16.65 14.34
N ILE A 234 3.56 -16.83 13.01
CA ILE A 234 3.07 -15.79 12.10
C ILE A 234 1.54 -15.84 12.09
N CYS A 235 0.91 -14.73 12.49
CA CYS A 235 -0.53 -14.52 12.37
C CYS A 235 -0.83 -13.51 11.26
N ASP A 236 -2.03 -13.61 10.70
CA ASP A 236 -2.64 -12.47 10.02
C ASP A 236 -3.40 -11.66 11.11
N SER A 237 -3.57 -10.35 10.94
CA SER A 237 -4.16 -9.46 11.96
C SER A 237 -5.21 -8.55 11.32
N GLN A 238 -6.37 -8.40 11.97
CA GLN A 238 -7.44 -7.49 11.52
C GLN A 238 -8.34 -7.04 12.67
N SER A 239 -9.00 -5.89 12.54
CA SER A 239 -10.06 -5.46 13.45
C SER A 239 -11.41 -6.09 13.11
N PRO A 240 -12.35 -6.19 14.08
CA PRO A 240 -13.75 -6.52 13.81
C PRO A 240 -14.44 -5.61 12.79
N SER A 241 -14.13 -4.32 12.75
CA SER A 241 -14.71 -3.38 11.80
C SER A 241 -14.17 -3.55 10.38
N ASP A 242 -12.87 -3.78 10.19
CA ASP A 242 -12.28 -4.11 8.88
C ASP A 242 -12.85 -5.41 8.32
N ALA A 243 -13.05 -6.42 9.18
CA ALA A 243 -13.70 -7.67 8.79
C ALA A 243 -15.16 -7.46 8.34
N ALA A 244 -15.92 -6.61 9.03
CA ALA A 244 -17.30 -6.28 8.66
C ALA A 244 -17.36 -5.47 7.36
N LYS A 245 -16.49 -4.48 7.19
CA LYS A 245 -16.32 -3.67 5.99
C LYS A 245 -15.96 -4.53 4.77
N THR A 246 -15.02 -5.46 4.93
CA THR A 246 -14.63 -6.41 3.88
C THR A 246 -15.83 -7.23 3.37
N GLU A 247 -16.69 -7.73 4.27
CA GLU A 247 -17.89 -8.47 3.81
C GLU A 247 -18.98 -7.55 3.23
N LEU A 248 -18.98 -6.26 3.59
CA LEU A 248 -19.85 -5.24 3.00
C LEU A 248 -19.44 -4.88 1.57
N ASP A 249 -18.13 -4.77 1.30
CA ASP A 249 -17.58 -4.63 -0.05
C ASP A 249 -17.81 -5.92 -0.88
N ASN A 250 -17.65 -7.09 -0.27
CA ASN A 250 -18.00 -8.39 -0.87
C ASN A 250 -19.49 -8.51 -1.22
N LEU A 251 -20.39 -7.82 -0.50
CA LEU A 251 -21.82 -7.78 -0.82
C LEU A 251 -22.05 -6.98 -2.11
N LYS A 252 -21.50 -5.78 -2.23
CA LYS A 252 -21.72 -4.90 -3.40
C LYS A 252 -21.04 -5.38 -4.68
N THR A 253 -19.82 -5.89 -4.58
CA THR A 253 -19.12 -6.50 -5.74
C THR A 253 -19.91 -7.68 -6.32
N THR A 254 -20.62 -8.43 -5.48
CA THR A 254 -21.51 -9.52 -5.89
C THR A 254 -22.88 -9.01 -6.39
N HIS A 255 -23.37 -7.87 -5.88
CA HIS A 255 -24.70 -7.32 -6.18
C HIS A 255 -24.64 -5.85 -6.63
N LYS A 256 -24.41 -5.62 -7.93
CA LYS A 256 -24.25 -4.27 -8.52
C LYS A 256 -25.48 -3.35 -8.46
N THR A 257 -26.63 -3.85 -8.02
CA THR A 257 -27.88 -3.08 -7.83
C THR A 257 -28.24 -2.87 -6.36
N SER A 258 -27.36 -3.24 -5.42
CA SER A 258 -27.59 -3.13 -3.98
C SER A 258 -27.17 -1.77 -3.41
N ASP A 259 -28.15 -0.94 -3.04
CA ASP A 259 -27.89 0.15 -2.09
C ASP A 259 -27.61 -0.42 -0.69
N VAL A 260 -26.72 0.23 0.06
CA VAL A 260 -26.46 -0.10 1.47
C VAL A 260 -26.64 1.16 2.32
N TYR A 261 -27.54 1.07 3.29
CA TYR A 261 -27.85 2.08 4.28
C TYR A 261 -27.31 1.62 5.65
N THR A 262 -26.56 2.48 6.34
CA THR A 262 -26.07 2.21 7.70
C THR A 262 -26.61 3.26 8.67
N ILE A 263 -27.35 2.80 9.66
CA ILE A 263 -28.01 3.63 10.67
C ILE A 263 -27.41 3.30 12.04
N VAL A 264 -26.85 4.32 12.70
CA VAL A 264 -26.22 4.18 14.02
C VAL A 264 -26.95 4.99 15.08
N PHE A 265 -27.29 4.35 16.20
CA PHE A 265 -27.75 5.05 17.41
C PHE A 265 -26.58 5.59 18.25
N GLY A 266 -26.71 6.82 18.75
CA GLY A 266 -25.74 7.42 19.67
C GLY A 266 -26.00 8.91 19.87
N ASN A 267 -25.09 9.60 20.56
CA ASN A 267 -24.96 11.04 20.32
C ASN A 267 -24.19 11.27 19.01
N GLU A 268 -24.33 12.46 18.43
CA GLU A 268 -23.81 12.83 17.11
C GLU A 268 -22.32 12.51 16.94
N LYS A 269 -21.51 12.75 17.99
CA LYS A 269 -20.08 12.43 17.98
C LYS A 269 -19.82 10.92 18.00
N GLU A 270 -20.37 10.20 18.97
CA GLU A 270 -20.20 8.73 19.07
C GLU A 270 -20.71 7.99 17.83
N ALA A 271 -21.84 8.44 17.27
CA ALA A 271 -22.45 7.81 16.11
C ALA A 271 -21.59 8.02 14.85
N THR A 272 -21.02 9.21 14.68
CA THR A 272 -20.03 9.51 13.63
C THR A 272 -18.74 8.69 13.80
N GLU A 273 -18.22 8.57 15.02
CA GLU A 273 -17.03 7.74 15.32
C GLU A 273 -17.27 6.24 15.03
N LYS A 274 -18.49 5.72 15.28
CA LYS A 274 -18.91 4.35 14.94
C LYS A 274 -19.07 4.16 13.43
N LEU A 275 -19.72 5.10 12.74
CA LEU A 275 -19.87 5.08 11.28
C LEU A 275 -18.50 5.08 10.59
N ALA A 276 -17.54 5.89 11.05
CA ALA A 276 -16.19 5.95 10.50
C ALA A 276 -15.43 4.60 10.57
N LYS A 277 -15.80 3.71 11.50
CA LYS A 277 -15.25 2.35 11.60
C LYS A 277 -16.02 1.34 10.76
N ILE A 278 -17.35 1.32 10.86
CA ILE A 278 -18.21 0.36 10.15
C ILE A 278 -18.20 0.60 8.63
N ASN A 279 -18.23 1.87 8.23
CA ASN A 279 -18.51 2.30 6.87
C ASN A 279 -17.95 3.72 6.62
N PRO A 280 -16.62 3.91 6.64
CA PRO A 280 -16.00 5.23 6.47
C PRO A 280 -16.41 5.90 5.15
N GLU A 281 -16.78 7.18 5.23
CA GLU A 281 -17.16 7.97 4.06
C GLU A 281 -16.01 8.04 3.05
N ASN A 282 -16.27 7.56 1.84
CA ASN A 282 -15.34 7.59 0.72
C ASN A 282 -15.89 8.49 -0.40
N LYS A 283 -15.03 8.96 -1.31
CA LYS A 283 -15.38 9.91 -2.38
C LYS A 283 -16.23 9.31 -3.52
N ASP A 284 -16.75 8.11 -3.33
CA ASP A 284 -17.57 7.35 -4.27
C ASP A 284 -18.95 7.11 -3.59
N PRO A 285 -20.07 7.60 -4.14
CA PRO A 285 -21.38 7.70 -3.45
C PRO A 285 -22.10 6.36 -3.22
N LEU A 286 -21.36 5.27 -3.11
CA LEU A 286 -21.83 3.91 -2.90
C LEU A 286 -22.60 3.75 -1.58
N TYR A 287 -22.18 4.40 -0.50
CA TYR A 287 -22.66 4.15 0.87
C TYR A 287 -23.46 5.33 1.43
N LYS A 288 -24.60 5.05 2.08
CA LYS A 288 -25.42 6.06 2.75
C LYS A 288 -25.41 5.83 4.27
N ASN A 289 -24.82 6.77 4.99
CA ASN A 289 -24.64 6.73 6.45
C ASN A 289 -25.59 7.71 7.15
N TYR A 290 -26.12 7.33 8.31
CA TYR A 290 -27.05 8.17 9.08
C TYR A 290 -26.91 7.98 10.59
N ASN A 291 -27.06 9.09 11.34
CA ASN A 291 -27.05 9.13 12.80
C ASN A 291 -28.49 9.27 13.33
N ALA A 292 -28.96 8.33 14.16
CA ALA A 292 -30.24 8.42 14.87
C ALA A 292 -30.00 8.76 16.36
N LEU A 293 -30.25 10.01 16.75
CA LEU A 293 -30.02 10.47 18.14
C LEU A 293 -31.15 10.06 19.09
N THR A 294 -32.33 9.78 18.53
CA THR A 294 -33.56 9.38 19.21
C THR A 294 -34.37 8.40 18.34
N GLY A 295 -35.42 7.82 18.91
CA GLY A 295 -36.39 7.02 18.13
C GLY A 295 -37.18 7.84 17.10
N ASP A 296 -37.37 9.14 17.32
CA ASP A 296 -38.06 10.02 16.37
C ASP A 296 -37.17 10.34 15.16
N ASP A 297 -35.86 10.53 15.36
CA ASP A 297 -34.90 10.68 14.25
C ASP A 297 -34.87 9.40 13.39
N LEU A 298 -34.80 8.23 14.04
CA LEU A 298 -34.85 6.94 13.36
C LEU A 298 -36.14 6.76 12.55
N LYS A 299 -37.28 7.11 13.14
CA LYS A 299 -38.58 7.05 12.49
C LYS A 299 -38.59 7.93 11.24
N LYS A 300 -38.16 9.19 11.37
CA LYS A 300 -38.07 10.11 10.22
C LYS A 300 -37.14 9.57 9.14
N MET A 301 -35.96 9.05 9.49
CA MET A 301 -35.03 8.47 8.53
C MET A 301 -35.63 7.28 7.76
N PHE A 302 -36.45 6.43 8.39
CA PHE A 302 -37.17 5.37 7.70
C PHE A 302 -38.32 5.90 6.82
N GLU A 303 -38.96 7.01 7.18
CA GLU A 303 -39.92 7.72 6.33
C GLU A 303 -39.19 8.29 5.08
N ASP A 304 -38.11 9.04 5.27
CA ASP A 304 -37.25 9.59 4.20
C ASP A 304 -36.72 8.48 3.25
N ILE A 305 -36.24 7.35 3.79
CA ILE A 305 -35.78 6.20 3.00
C ILE A 305 -36.95 5.53 2.27
N SER A 306 -38.14 5.41 2.88
CA SER A 306 -39.32 4.85 2.20
C SER A 306 -39.70 5.64 0.96
N GLU A 307 -39.64 6.97 1.06
CA GLU A 307 -40.02 7.90 0.00
C GLU A 307 -39.02 7.90 -1.16
N GLN A 308 -37.71 7.87 -0.85
CA GLN A 308 -36.65 7.69 -1.84
C GLN A 308 -36.75 6.35 -2.59
N LEU A 309 -37.14 5.26 -1.90
CA LEU A 309 -37.22 3.93 -2.51
C LEU A 309 -38.47 3.72 -3.37
N MET A 310 -39.58 4.39 -3.04
CA MET A 310 -40.87 4.23 -3.74
C MET A 310 -41.14 5.29 -4.83
N ASN A 311 -40.29 6.33 -4.96
CA ASN A 311 -40.56 7.51 -5.78
C ASN A 311 -41.98 8.08 -5.53
N ILE A 312 -42.34 8.28 -4.26
CA ILE A 312 -43.63 8.89 -3.90
C ILE A 312 -43.56 10.38 -4.23
N ILE A 313 -44.36 10.81 -5.19
CA ILE A 313 -44.41 12.20 -5.65
C ILE A 313 -45.47 12.99 -4.87
N GLY A 314 -46.63 12.37 -4.61
CA GLY A 314 -47.72 12.93 -3.82
C GLY A 314 -48.20 11.99 -2.70
N LYS A 315 -48.67 12.55 -1.59
CA LYS A 315 -49.19 11.84 -0.40
C LYS A 315 -50.59 12.33 -0.06
N ASN A 316 -51.38 11.47 0.62
CA ASN A 316 -52.73 11.77 1.11
C ASN A 316 -53.66 12.32 0.02
N SER A 317 -53.59 11.72 -1.16
CA SER A 317 -54.09 12.29 -2.39
C SER A 317 -55.55 11.93 -2.64
N VAL A 318 -56.37 12.92 -2.94
CA VAL A 318 -57.82 12.78 -3.12
C VAL A 318 -58.24 13.50 -4.40
N VAL A 319 -58.91 12.78 -5.30
CA VAL A 319 -59.58 13.35 -6.48
C VAL A 319 -61.03 13.63 -6.12
N THR A 320 -61.51 14.83 -6.46
CA THR A 320 -62.92 15.21 -6.37
C THR A 320 -63.44 15.51 -7.78
N ASP A 321 -64.60 14.98 -8.16
CA ASP A 321 -65.27 15.30 -9.42
C ASP A 321 -66.76 15.59 -9.21
N ILE A 322 -67.39 16.37 -10.09
CA ILE A 322 -68.78 16.81 -9.99
C ILE A 322 -69.53 16.51 -11.30
N ILE A 323 -70.54 15.66 -11.20
CA ILE A 323 -71.50 15.37 -12.27
C ILE A 323 -72.60 16.45 -12.23
N PRO A 324 -72.82 17.21 -13.32
CA PRO A 324 -73.84 18.25 -13.36
C PRO A 324 -75.26 17.68 -13.51
N LYS A 325 -76.26 18.42 -13.01
CA LYS A 325 -77.66 18.00 -12.83
C LYS A 325 -78.39 17.53 -14.10
N GLU A 326 -77.90 17.90 -15.28
CA GLU A 326 -78.42 17.46 -16.58
C GLU A 326 -78.10 15.98 -16.88
N PHE A 327 -77.29 15.34 -16.02
CA PHE A 327 -76.85 13.95 -16.14
C PHE A 327 -76.95 13.21 -14.81
N LYS A 328 -77.43 11.96 -14.86
CA LYS A 328 -77.45 11.05 -13.72
C LYS A 328 -76.46 9.90 -13.92
N LEU A 329 -75.76 9.54 -12.84
CA LEU A 329 -74.91 8.35 -12.74
C LEU A 329 -75.76 7.09 -12.92
N THR A 330 -75.33 6.13 -13.75
CA THR A 330 -76.09 4.87 -13.95
C THR A 330 -76.04 3.99 -12.69
N THR A 331 -77.08 3.19 -12.46
CA THR A 331 -77.21 2.35 -11.26
C THR A 331 -76.00 1.44 -11.05
N ASP A 332 -75.58 0.74 -12.11
CA ASP A 332 -74.44 -0.18 -12.08
C ASP A 332 -73.13 0.56 -11.84
N SER A 333 -72.97 1.75 -12.42
CA SER A 333 -71.80 2.59 -12.20
C SER A 333 -71.76 3.15 -10.77
N LYS A 334 -72.91 3.48 -10.16
CA LYS A 334 -72.99 3.92 -8.75
C LYS A 334 -72.57 2.79 -7.81
N GLN A 335 -73.02 1.57 -8.06
CA GLN A 335 -72.62 0.38 -7.31
C GLN A 335 -71.11 0.10 -7.46
N SER A 336 -70.59 0.11 -8.69
CA SER A 336 -69.17 -0.16 -8.97
C SER A 336 -68.22 0.87 -8.35
N LEU A 337 -68.61 2.14 -8.26
CA LEU A 337 -67.82 3.17 -7.58
C LEU A 337 -67.72 2.95 -6.07
N ILE A 338 -68.83 2.58 -5.41
CA ILE A 338 -68.86 2.28 -3.98
C ILE A 338 -68.00 1.04 -3.65
N GLU A 339 -68.04 0.01 -4.50
CA GLU A 339 -67.19 -1.19 -4.36
C GLU A 339 -65.69 -0.89 -4.53
N GLN A 340 -65.34 0.15 -5.29
CA GLN A 340 -63.97 0.67 -5.44
C GLN A 340 -63.56 1.63 -4.31
N GLY A 341 -64.43 1.89 -3.32
CA GLY A 341 -64.15 2.76 -2.19
C GLY A 341 -64.26 4.26 -2.49
N VAL A 342 -64.99 4.62 -3.55
CA VAL A 342 -65.32 6.03 -3.86
C VAL A 342 -66.54 6.45 -3.06
N GLU A 343 -66.46 7.59 -2.38
CA GLU A 343 -67.60 8.20 -1.71
C GLU A 343 -68.43 8.97 -2.76
N VAL A 344 -69.74 8.70 -2.81
CA VAL A 344 -70.68 9.26 -3.79
C VAL A 344 -71.74 10.08 -3.04
N VAL A 345 -71.75 11.39 -3.27
CA VAL A 345 -72.62 12.35 -2.56
C VAL A 345 -73.58 13.01 -3.55
N GLU A 346 -74.88 12.77 -3.38
CA GLU A 346 -75.94 13.43 -4.16
C GLU A 346 -76.32 14.76 -3.48
N ASN A 347 -76.22 15.87 -4.21
CA ASN A 347 -76.35 17.22 -3.68
C ASN A 347 -77.77 17.78 -3.89
N ASN A 348 -78.19 18.68 -2.98
CA ASN A 348 -79.53 19.29 -3.02
C ASN A 348 -79.80 20.19 -4.24
N ASP A 349 -78.78 20.52 -5.04
CA ASP A 349 -78.89 21.29 -6.29
C ASP A 349 -79.08 20.40 -7.54
N GLY A 350 -79.09 19.08 -7.36
CA GLY A 350 -79.20 18.07 -8.42
C GLY A 350 -77.86 17.55 -8.94
N THR A 351 -76.72 18.08 -8.49
CA THR A 351 -75.39 17.57 -8.86
C THR A 351 -75.00 16.33 -8.05
N THR A 352 -73.99 15.57 -8.49
CA THR A 352 -73.41 14.46 -7.72
C THR A 352 -71.90 14.61 -7.62
N THR A 353 -71.37 14.66 -6.41
CA THR A 353 -69.92 14.71 -6.13
C THR A 353 -69.37 13.30 -5.95
N LEU A 354 -68.23 13.02 -6.59
CA LEU A 354 -67.43 11.81 -6.39
C LEU A 354 -66.15 12.19 -5.62
N ILE A 355 -65.83 11.48 -4.54
CA ILE A 355 -64.60 11.67 -3.75
C ILE A 355 -63.82 10.35 -3.75
N TRP A 356 -62.66 10.35 -4.42
CA TRP A 356 -61.82 9.18 -4.64
C TRP A 356 -60.46 9.37 -3.97
N ASN A 357 -60.25 8.70 -2.85
CA ASN A 357 -58.97 8.71 -2.11
C ASN A 357 -58.00 7.69 -2.73
N ILE A 358 -56.96 8.17 -3.39
CA ILE A 358 -55.97 7.34 -4.11
C ILE A 358 -54.70 7.07 -3.31
N GLY A 359 -54.59 7.65 -2.10
CA GLY A 359 -53.46 7.49 -1.20
C GLY A 359 -52.21 8.22 -1.69
N ASN A 360 -51.11 7.51 -1.84
CA ASN A 360 -49.89 8.08 -2.44
C ASN A 360 -50.04 8.17 -3.97
N VAL A 361 -49.21 8.95 -4.63
CA VAL A 361 -49.03 8.95 -6.09
C VAL A 361 -47.58 8.58 -6.34
N GLU A 362 -47.35 7.34 -6.75
CA GLU A 362 -46.03 6.77 -6.99
C GLU A 362 -45.64 7.01 -8.47
N ALA A 363 -44.38 7.36 -8.73
CA ALA A 363 -43.94 7.64 -10.10
C ALA A 363 -44.07 6.42 -11.03
N ASN A 364 -44.50 6.67 -12.26
CA ASN A 364 -44.84 5.66 -13.28
C ASN A 364 -45.98 4.70 -12.91
N ASN A 365 -46.72 4.93 -11.81
CA ASN A 365 -47.88 4.13 -11.43
C ASN A 365 -49.18 4.86 -11.78
N ILE A 366 -49.86 4.40 -12.84
CA ILE A 366 -51.12 4.99 -13.29
C ILE A 366 -52.27 4.47 -12.42
N LYS A 367 -53.05 5.40 -11.84
CA LYS A 367 -54.27 5.11 -11.10
C LYS A 367 -55.46 5.65 -11.89
N GLU A 368 -56.44 4.79 -12.19
CA GLU A 368 -57.58 5.11 -13.04
C GLU A 368 -58.91 4.83 -12.34
N LEU A 369 -59.94 5.61 -12.70
CA LEU A 369 -61.33 5.44 -12.31
C LEU A 369 -62.23 5.62 -13.53
N THR A 370 -63.31 4.86 -13.64
CA THR A 370 -64.23 4.90 -14.80
C THR A 370 -65.67 4.79 -14.34
N TYR A 371 -66.57 5.60 -14.93
CA TYR A 371 -67.98 5.64 -14.58
C TYR A 371 -68.87 6.04 -15.78
N GLU A 372 -70.19 5.85 -15.68
CA GLU A 372 -71.15 6.05 -16.78
C GLU A 372 -72.37 6.89 -16.35
N VAL A 373 -72.85 7.72 -17.28
CA VAL A 373 -73.94 8.68 -17.05
C VAL A 373 -74.98 8.68 -18.18
N LYS A 374 -76.23 9.07 -17.86
CA LYS A 374 -77.36 9.26 -18.78
C LYS A 374 -77.88 10.70 -18.70
N ALA A 375 -78.24 11.31 -19.83
CA ALA A 375 -78.89 12.63 -19.89
C ALA A 375 -80.39 12.57 -19.50
N GLU A 376 -80.97 13.69 -19.05
CA GLU A 376 -82.41 13.83 -18.75
C GLU A 376 -83.34 13.78 -19.99
N ASP A 377 -84.67 13.65 -19.77
CA ASP A 377 -85.67 13.33 -20.82
C ASP A 377 -85.95 14.50 -21.79
N ASP A 378 -85.88 15.73 -21.29
CA ASP A 378 -86.10 16.99 -22.03
C ASP A 378 -84.79 17.60 -22.57
N TYR A 379 -83.66 16.93 -22.35
CA TYR A 379 -82.35 17.47 -22.71
C TYR A 379 -82.08 17.37 -24.22
N HIS A 380 -81.87 18.51 -24.86
CA HIS A 380 -81.50 18.61 -26.28
C HIS A 380 -80.23 19.48 -26.42
N GLY A 381 -79.10 18.89 -26.85
CA GLY A 381 -77.85 19.63 -27.01
C GLY A 381 -76.57 18.81 -26.87
N SER A 382 -75.45 19.51 -26.70
CA SER A 382 -74.12 18.93 -26.50
C SER A 382 -73.81 18.73 -25.02
N ILE A 383 -73.48 17.49 -24.65
CA ILE A 383 -72.93 17.09 -23.35
C ILE A 383 -71.65 17.90 -23.07
N TYR A 384 -71.80 18.93 -22.27
CA TYR A 384 -70.74 19.47 -21.44
C TYR A 384 -70.82 18.78 -20.08
N THR A 385 -69.93 17.82 -19.78
CA THR A 385 -69.66 17.43 -18.39
C THR A 385 -68.82 18.55 -17.76
N ASN A 386 -69.54 19.65 -17.46
CA ASN A 386 -69.04 21.03 -17.52
C ASN A 386 -68.05 21.43 -16.41
N GLN A 387 -67.80 20.56 -15.43
CA GLN A 387 -66.83 20.78 -14.35
C GLN A 387 -65.60 19.89 -14.50
N SER A 388 -64.46 20.45 -14.13
CA SER A 388 -63.19 19.74 -14.05
C SER A 388 -63.10 19.01 -12.70
N ALA A 389 -62.46 17.85 -12.69
CA ALA A 389 -62.04 17.21 -11.45
C ALA A 389 -60.85 17.96 -10.83
N THR A 390 -60.67 17.87 -9.51
CA THR A 390 -59.50 18.40 -8.81
C THR A 390 -58.81 17.33 -7.98
N LEU A 391 -57.48 17.22 -8.13
CA LEU A 391 -56.62 16.38 -7.31
C LEU A 391 -55.97 17.24 -6.22
N LYS A 392 -56.27 16.94 -4.95
CA LYS A 392 -55.57 17.48 -3.79
C LYS A 392 -54.51 16.49 -3.34
N THR A 393 -53.28 16.96 -3.10
CA THR A 393 -52.15 16.09 -2.73
C THR A 393 -51.08 16.88 -1.98
N THR A 394 -50.17 16.15 -1.31
CA THR A 394 -49.03 16.71 -0.56
C THR A 394 -47.73 16.19 -1.16
N VAL A 395 -46.91 17.08 -1.73
CA VAL A 395 -45.60 16.77 -2.32
C VAL A 395 -44.46 16.99 -1.32
N ALA A 396 -43.25 16.58 -1.64
CA ALA A 396 -42.06 16.83 -0.83
C ALA A 396 -41.65 18.33 -0.84
N GLU A 397 -40.98 18.79 0.22
CA GLU A 397 -40.52 20.19 0.36
C GLU A 397 -39.41 20.55 -0.65
N ASP A 398 -38.67 19.55 -1.13
CA ASP A 398 -37.61 19.63 -2.14
C ASP A 398 -38.06 19.21 -3.55
N ASN A 399 -39.37 19.07 -3.80
CA ASN A 399 -39.90 18.71 -5.12
C ASN A 399 -39.55 19.81 -6.16
N PRO A 400 -38.78 19.49 -7.23
CA PRO A 400 -38.23 20.51 -8.13
C PRO A 400 -39.22 21.09 -9.14
N TYR A 401 -40.48 20.64 -9.14
CA TYR A 401 -41.56 21.12 -10.01
C TYR A 401 -42.61 21.98 -9.27
N TYR A 402 -42.66 21.92 -7.94
CA TYR A 402 -43.76 22.46 -7.14
C TYR A 402 -43.27 23.35 -5.97
N ASP A 403 -43.43 24.68 -6.09
CA ASP A 403 -43.04 25.68 -5.07
C ASP A 403 -43.79 25.58 -3.72
N LYS A 404 -44.63 24.57 -3.49
CA LYS A 404 -45.44 24.38 -2.28
C LYS A 404 -45.65 22.91 -1.96
N ILE A 405 -45.56 22.57 -0.67
CA ILE A 405 -45.83 21.23 -0.12
C ILE A 405 -47.27 20.75 -0.38
N SER A 406 -48.28 21.64 -0.37
CA SER A 406 -49.67 21.27 -0.69
C SER A 406 -50.07 21.77 -2.08
N GLN A 407 -50.67 20.87 -2.87
CA GLN A 407 -51.02 21.10 -4.28
C GLN A 407 -52.49 20.77 -4.56
N GLU A 408 -53.11 21.58 -5.42
CA GLU A 408 -54.45 21.38 -5.97
C GLU A 408 -54.36 21.47 -7.50
N ILE A 409 -54.58 20.34 -8.18
CA ILE A 409 -54.32 20.16 -9.62
C ILE A 409 -55.64 19.93 -10.34
N THR A 410 -55.96 20.82 -11.27
CA THR A 410 -57.20 20.80 -12.08
C THR A 410 -57.03 19.92 -13.32
N PHE A 411 -58.03 19.10 -13.65
CA PHE A 411 -58.07 18.26 -14.84
C PHE A 411 -58.60 19.05 -16.07
N GLU A 412 -58.42 18.52 -17.28
CA GLU A 412 -59.07 19.09 -18.48
C GLU A 412 -60.57 18.74 -18.59
N LYS A 413 -61.33 19.44 -19.46
CA LYS A 413 -62.79 19.27 -19.64
C LYS A 413 -63.15 18.54 -20.97
N PRO A 414 -63.99 17.48 -20.97
CA PRO A 414 -64.41 16.75 -22.18
C PRO A 414 -65.83 17.09 -22.73
N THR A 415 -66.23 16.55 -23.92
CA THR A 415 -67.39 17.01 -24.75
C THR A 415 -68.08 15.93 -25.65
N VAL A 416 -69.44 15.82 -25.73
CA VAL A 416 -70.28 14.81 -26.51
C VAL A 416 -71.71 15.37 -26.96
N GLU A 417 -72.67 14.72 -27.72
CA GLU A 417 -73.94 15.34 -28.35
C GLU A 417 -75.33 14.54 -28.54
N ILE A 418 -76.56 15.21 -28.68
CA ILE A 418 -78.04 14.72 -28.66
C ILE A 418 -79.20 15.54 -29.48
N PRO A 419 -80.35 14.97 -30.04
CA PRO A 419 -81.51 15.65 -30.80
C PRO A 419 -83.08 15.19 -30.66
N ALA A 420 -84.15 15.83 -31.29
CA ALA A 420 -85.66 15.49 -31.26
C ALA A 420 -86.69 16.08 -32.37
N ILE A 421 -88.04 15.71 -32.46
CA ILE A 421 -89.13 16.08 -33.52
C ILE A 421 -90.71 15.92 -33.21
N THR A 422 -91.73 16.51 -33.98
CA THR A 422 -93.29 16.43 -33.83
C THR A 422 -94.27 16.76 -35.07
N LYS A 423 -95.67 16.56 -35.06
CA LYS A 423 -96.87 17.22 -35.84
C LYS A 423 -98.31 16.54 -35.81
N ASP A 424 -99.49 17.27 -35.76
CA ASP A 424 -100.89 17.02 -36.37
C ASP A 424 -101.92 18.23 -36.19
N ASP A 425 -103.01 18.48 -37.00
CA ASP A 425 -103.70 19.84 -37.03
C ASP A 425 -105.17 20.13 -37.59
N HIS A 426 -105.73 21.36 -37.35
CA HIS A 426 -107.07 21.92 -37.80
C HIS A 426 -107.19 23.50 -37.77
N TYR A 427 -107.95 24.17 -38.70
CA TYR A 427 -108.03 25.66 -38.83
C TYR A 427 -109.39 26.21 -39.37
N SER A 428 -109.78 27.49 -39.29
CA SER A 428 -109.72 28.55 -38.23
C SER A 428 -110.68 29.72 -38.62
N GLU A 429 -111.02 30.65 -37.71
CA GLU A 429 -112.07 31.68 -37.91
C GLU A 429 -111.75 32.77 -38.97
N ASN A 430 -112.78 33.40 -39.56
CA ASN A 430 -112.69 34.45 -40.60
C ASN A 430 -111.81 35.65 -40.16
N PRO A 431 -110.60 35.84 -40.71
CA PRO A 431 -109.68 36.84 -40.19
C PRO A 431 -109.94 38.26 -40.74
N SER A 432 -109.80 39.25 -39.85
CA SER A 432 -109.83 40.67 -40.20
C SER A 432 -108.48 41.32 -39.89
N TYR A 433 -107.99 42.18 -40.78
CA TYR A 433 -106.68 42.82 -40.69
C TYR A 433 -106.82 44.36 -40.76
N ILE A 434 -105.88 45.06 -40.13
CA ILE A 434 -105.77 46.53 -40.19
C ILE A 434 -104.44 46.89 -40.86
N GLY A 435 -104.42 48.02 -41.56
CA GLY A 435 -103.26 48.59 -42.23
C GLY A 435 -103.37 50.11 -42.35
N TYR A 436 -102.46 50.70 -43.13
CA TYR A 436 -102.29 52.15 -43.22
C TYR A 436 -101.99 52.53 -44.68
N ALA A 437 -102.32 53.76 -45.07
CA ALA A 437 -102.13 54.21 -46.44
C ALA A 437 -100.64 54.11 -46.83
N SER A 438 -100.38 53.57 -48.02
CA SER A 438 -99.04 53.18 -48.54
C SER A 438 -98.39 51.91 -47.94
N SER A 439 -99.04 51.17 -47.02
CA SER A 439 -98.46 49.95 -46.42
C SER A 439 -98.85 48.63 -47.13
N THR A 440 -98.04 47.59 -46.94
CA THR A 440 -98.37 46.22 -47.39
C THR A 440 -99.01 45.45 -46.24
N ILE A 441 -100.32 45.21 -46.32
CA ILE A 441 -101.06 44.38 -45.38
C ILE A 441 -100.78 42.91 -45.74
N THR A 442 -100.13 42.17 -44.84
CA THR A 442 -99.78 40.76 -45.07
C THR A 442 -100.63 39.86 -44.20
N GLY A 443 -101.39 38.96 -44.82
CA GLY A 443 -102.15 37.92 -44.12
C GLY A 443 -101.28 36.69 -43.83
N THR A 444 -101.56 36.05 -42.69
CA THR A 444 -100.93 34.79 -42.29
C THR A 444 -101.23 33.67 -43.28
N SER A 445 -100.46 32.58 -43.24
CA SER A 445 -100.75 31.43 -44.10
C SER A 445 -102.06 30.78 -43.69
N ILE A 446 -102.96 30.66 -44.67
CA ILE A 446 -104.22 29.93 -44.54
C ILE A 446 -104.06 28.44 -44.89
N LEU A 447 -102.82 27.94 -45.02
CA LEU A 447 -102.45 26.54 -45.31
C LEU A 447 -101.64 25.85 -44.18
N ASN A 448 -101.61 26.40 -42.97
CA ASN A 448 -100.73 25.94 -41.87
C ASN A 448 -100.91 24.47 -41.39
N ASN A 449 -101.83 23.67 -41.95
CA ASN A 449 -102.15 22.31 -41.48
C ASN A 449 -101.15 21.22 -41.90
N ASP A 450 -100.97 20.98 -43.20
CA ASP A 450 -100.08 19.91 -43.70
C ASP A 450 -99.51 20.27 -45.06
N LEU A 451 -98.41 21.03 -45.06
CA LEU A 451 -97.73 21.47 -46.27
C LEU A 451 -97.00 20.31 -46.98
N ASN A 452 -97.79 19.54 -47.74
CA ASN A 452 -97.39 18.67 -48.85
C ASN A 452 -96.32 17.60 -48.51
N LYS A 453 -96.58 16.74 -47.53
CA LYS A 453 -95.68 15.64 -47.14
C LYS A 453 -95.87 14.40 -48.04
N GLU A 454 -94.78 13.88 -48.61
CA GLU A 454 -94.78 12.57 -49.26
C GLU A 454 -94.77 11.45 -48.20
N ILE A 455 -95.88 10.74 -48.04
CA ILE A 455 -96.00 9.68 -47.03
C ILE A 455 -95.74 8.31 -47.69
N LYS A 456 -94.57 7.74 -47.38
CA LYS A 456 -94.22 6.34 -47.67
C LYS A 456 -94.64 5.43 -46.52
N THR A 457 -95.88 4.96 -46.53
CA THR A 457 -96.36 3.89 -45.65
C THR A 457 -95.94 2.51 -46.17
N ASP A 458 -95.44 1.67 -45.25
CA ASP A 458 -95.01 0.28 -45.46
C ASP A 458 -93.71 0.07 -46.27
N LYS A 459 -92.62 -0.32 -45.58
CA LYS A 459 -91.32 -0.65 -46.18
C LYS A 459 -91.29 -2.02 -46.90
N THR A 460 -92.36 -2.81 -46.86
CA THR A 460 -92.43 -4.14 -47.51
C THR A 460 -92.85 -4.08 -48.99
N LYS A 461 -93.34 -2.93 -49.48
CA LYS A 461 -93.67 -2.69 -50.90
C LYS A 461 -92.93 -1.45 -51.40
N ALA A 462 -92.05 -1.62 -52.39
CA ALA A 462 -91.02 -0.63 -52.70
C ALA A 462 -91.49 0.69 -53.36
N ASN A 463 -92.77 0.84 -53.77
CA ASN A 463 -93.22 1.92 -54.66
C ASN A 463 -94.60 2.53 -54.34
N ASP A 464 -95.20 2.25 -53.17
CA ASP A 464 -96.48 2.88 -52.79
C ASP A 464 -96.21 4.21 -52.05
N THR A 465 -96.57 5.34 -52.67
CA THR A 465 -96.44 6.70 -52.14
C THR A 465 -97.78 7.39 -52.17
N VAL A 466 -98.26 7.86 -51.03
CA VAL A 466 -99.41 8.77 -50.97
C VAL A 466 -98.89 10.21 -50.97
N VAL A 467 -99.37 11.00 -51.93
CA VAL A 467 -99.01 12.43 -52.06
C VAL A 467 -100.27 13.27 -51.93
N VAL A 468 -100.42 13.92 -50.78
CA VAL A 468 -101.41 14.97 -50.58
C VAL A 468 -100.81 16.30 -51.05
N LYS A 469 -101.57 17.08 -51.84
CA LYS A 469 -101.19 18.43 -52.23
C LYS A 469 -102.36 19.40 -52.11
N ASP A 470 -102.18 20.47 -51.33
CA ASP A 470 -103.18 21.53 -51.16
C ASP A 470 -102.97 22.71 -52.13
N GLU A 471 -104.07 23.38 -52.47
CA GLU A 471 -104.16 24.53 -53.40
C GLU A 471 -105.25 25.50 -52.93
N ILE A 472 -104.95 26.81 -52.83
CA ILE A 472 -105.95 27.85 -52.50
C ILE A 472 -106.58 28.40 -53.78
N ILE A 473 -107.90 28.59 -53.74
CA ILE A 473 -108.68 29.27 -54.77
C ILE A 473 -109.34 30.52 -54.18
N ILE A 474 -109.10 31.70 -54.78
CA ILE A 474 -109.82 32.94 -54.47
C ILE A 474 -111.08 33.04 -55.32
N ASN A 475 -112.20 33.41 -54.70
CA ASN A 475 -113.48 33.61 -55.39
C ASN A 475 -113.54 35.00 -56.04
N GLU A 476 -113.70 35.06 -57.36
CA GLU A 476 -113.76 36.31 -58.12
C GLU A 476 -115.15 36.97 -58.08
N THR A 477 -115.18 38.30 -58.06
CA THR A 477 -116.40 39.11 -58.00
C THR A 477 -116.28 40.36 -58.89
N SER A 478 -117.31 41.21 -58.93
CA SER A 478 -117.25 42.51 -59.63
C SER A 478 -116.32 43.54 -58.97
N THR A 479 -115.84 43.30 -57.74
CA THR A 479 -114.92 44.20 -57.01
C THR A 479 -113.56 43.57 -56.76
N VAL A 480 -113.46 42.23 -56.76
CA VAL A 480 -112.23 41.42 -56.64
C VAL A 480 -112.02 40.69 -57.96
N VAL A 481 -111.21 41.25 -58.85
CA VAL A 481 -111.03 40.77 -60.24
C VAL A 481 -109.61 40.26 -60.44
N LYS A 482 -109.44 39.06 -61.04
CA LYS A 482 -108.11 38.52 -61.34
C LYS A 482 -107.38 39.31 -62.41
N VAL A 483 -106.08 39.51 -62.22
CA VAL A 483 -105.25 40.25 -63.18
C VAL A 483 -104.97 39.35 -64.38
N VAL A 484 -105.52 39.74 -65.55
CA VAL A 484 -105.42 38.94 -66.79
C VAL A 484 -103.96 38.70 -67.16
N GLY A 485 -103.54 37.44 -67.12
CA GLY A 485 -102.17 37.01 -67.42
C GLY A 485 -101.24 36.84 -66.21
N GLU A 486 -101.67 37.19 -65.00
CA GLU A 486 -100.89 36.95 -63.77
C GLU A 486 -101.54 35.87 -62.88
N THR A 487 -100.75 34.87 -62.47
CA THR A 487 -101.19 33.82 -61.55
C THR A 487 -101.39 34.40 -60.14
N ASN A 488 -102.42 33.92 -59.44
CA ASN A 488 -102.73 34.23 -58.04
C ASN A 488 -102.80 35.73 -57.64
N LYS A 489 -103.01 36.65 -58.60
CA LYS A 489 -103.10 38.09 -58.35
C LYS A 489 -104.45 38.67 -58.72
N TYR A 490 -104.94 39.55 -57.85
CA TYR A 490 -106.27 40.14 -57.92
C TYR A 490 -106.19 41.64 -57.59
N GLN A 491 -107.04 42.45 -58.23
CA GLN A 491 -107.22 43.86 -57.88
C GLN A 491 -108.50 44.00 -57.07
N ILE A 492 -108.44 44.78 -55.98
CA ILE A 492 -109.62 45.10 -55.19
C ILE A 492 -109.92 46.60 -55.28
N THR A 493 -111.14 46.90 -55.71
CA THR A 493 -111.62 48.27 -55.90
C THR A 493 -112.81 48.55 -54.99
N LYS A 494 -112.89 49.80 -54.51
CA LYS A 494 -114.00 50.29 -53.67
C LYS A 494 -114.45 51.64 -54.21
N ASP A 495 -115.75 51.78 -54.45
CA ASP A 495 -116.39 53.00 -54.97
C ASP A 495 -115.74 53.56 -56.26
N GLY A 496 -115.13 52.67 -57.07
CA GLY A 496 -114.42 53.00 -58.30
C GLY A 496 -112.92 53.35 -58.13
N VAL A 497 -112.42 53.41 -56.89
CA VAL A 497 -111.02 53.71 -56.57
C VAL A 497 -110.24 52.41 -56.29
N LEU A 498 -108.99 52.34 -56.79
CA LEU A 498 -108.08 51.22 -56.52
C LEU A 498 -107.50 51.34 -55.11
N GLN A 499 -107.98 50.49 -54.20
CA GLN A 499 -107.49 50.44 -52.82
C GLN A 499 -106.14 49.69 -52.74
N GLY A 500 -105.96 48.67 -53.58
CA GLY A 500 -104.69 47.93 -53.63
C GLY A 500 -104.69 46.69 -54.52
N ARG A 501 -103.55 45.98 -54.52
CA ARG A 501 -103.35 44.71 -55.23
C ARG A 501 -103.14 43.56 -54.25
N LEU A 502 -103.98 42.54 -54.35
CA LEU A 502 -103.88 41.27 -53.63
C LEU A 502 -103.00 40.29 -54.43
N THR A 503 -102.06 39.63 -53.77
CA THR A 503 -101.31 38.47 -54.27
C THR A 503 -101.43 37.34 -53.25
N VAL A 504 -101.80 36.13 -53.70
CA VAL A 504 -101.76 34.92 -52.87
C VAL A 504 -100.50 34.13 -53.22
N ASN A 505 -99.73 33.78 -52.20
CA ASN A 505 -98.44 33.11 -52.35
C ASN A 505 -98.61 31.58 -52.33
N GLU A 506 -97.61 30.84 -52.82
CA GLU A 506 -97.67 29.37 -52.89
C GLU A 506 -97.64 28.69 -51.51
N ASP A 507 -97.19 29.40 -50.48
CA ASP A 507 -97.23 28.99 -49.07
C ASP A 507 -98.58 29.27 -48.38
N GLY A 508 -99.53 29.88 -49.10
CA GLY A 508 -100.85 30.25 -48.62
C GLY A 508 -100.93 31.52 -47.78
N THR A 509 -99.85 32.28 -47.63
CA THR A 509 -99.94 33.69 -47.20
C THR A 509 -100.56 34.54 -48.30
N PHE A 510 -101.02 35.75 -47.95
CA PHE A 510 -101.39 36.76 -48.96
C PHE A 510 -100.81 38.13 -48.63
N THR A 511 -100.57 38.94 -49.67
CA THR A 511 -100.15 40.34 -49.53
C THR A 511 -101.12 41.26 -50.24
N PHE A 512 -101.62 42.27 -49.54
CA PHE A 512 -102.43 43.35 -50.10
C PHE A 512 -101.67 44.66 -49.99
N ASN A 513 -101.20 45.18 -51.13
CA ASN A 513 -100.41 46.40 -51.20
C ASN A 513 -101.35 47.60 -51.32
N ALA A 514 -101.51 48.37 -50.24
CA ALA A 514 -102.39 49.53 -50.20
C ALA A 514 -101.75 50.75 -50.88
N THR A 515 -102.55 51.56 -51.56
CA THR A 515 -102.08 52.81 -52.18
C THR A 515 -101.95 53.94 -51.15
N ASN A 516 -101.22 55.01 -51.48
CA ASN A 516 -101.12 56.23 -50.65
C ASN A 516 -102.48 56.95 -50.46
N GLU A 517 -103.50 56.58 -51.24
CA GLU A 517 -104.86 57.13 -51.21
C GLU A 517 -105.87 56.15 -50.58
N ALA A 518 -105.42 54.95 -50.18
CA ALA A 518 -106.29 53.90 -49.67
C ALA A 518 -106.84 54.22 -48.27
N SER A 519 -108.13 53.95 -48.05
CA SER A 519 -108.79 54.24 -46.78
C SER A 519 -110.07 53.42 -46.55
N GLY A 520 -110.33 53.05 -45.29
CA GLY A 520 -111.52 52.29 -44.90
C GLY A 520 -111.49 50.80 -45.29
N GLU A 521 -112.67 50.17 -45.26
CA GLU A 521 -112.84 48.70 -45.24
C GLU A 521 -112.93 48.02 -46.64
N VAL A 522 -112.25 46.89 -46.86
CA VAL A 522 -112.07 46.18 -48.15
C VAL A 522 -112.03 44.65 -47.92
N GLU A 523 -112.57 43.80 -48.81
CA GLU A 523 -112.82 42.36 -48.50
C GLU A 523 -112.59 41.37 -49.67
N PHE A 524 -112.34 40.08 -49.37
CA PHE A 524 -112.35 38.95 -50.33
C PHE A 524 -112.68 37.58 -49.66
N THR A 525 -112.86 36.51 -50.44
CA THR A 525 -113.17 35.14 -49.96
C THR A 525 -112.39 34.04 -50.71
N TYR A 526 -112.19 32.88 -50.07
CA TYR A 526 -111.38 31.77 -50.59
C TYR A 526 -111.81 30.38 -50.08
N HIS A 527 -111.35 29.30 -50.72
CA HIS A 527 -111.35 27.94 -50.19
C HIS A 527 -110.06 27.18 -50.56
N ILE A 528 -109.82 26.04 -49.91
CA ILE A 528 -108.69 25.14 -50.14
C ILE A 528 -109.18 23.89 -50.89
N LYS A 529 -108.32 23.34 -51.74
CA LYS A 529 -108.51 22.11 -52.51
C LYS A 529 -107.33 21.17 -52.26
N SER A 530 -107.55 20.11 -51.50
CA SER A 530 -106.62 19.01 -51.29
C SER A 530 -106.73 17.99 -52.43
N THR A 531 -105.59 17.62 -53.00
CA THR A 531 -105.46 16.60 -54.04
C THR A 531 -104.71 15.40 -53.47
N ILE A 532 -105.40 14.28 -53.27
CA ILE A 532 -104.82 13.05 -52.70
C ILE A 532 -104.51 12.10 -53.86
N ASN A 533 -103.22 11.89 -54.14
CA ASN A 533 -102.78 10.92 -55.14
C ASN A 533 -102.31 9.64 -54.45
N THR A 534 -102.94 8.52 -54.80
CA THR A 534 -102.44 7.17 -54.54
C THR A 534 -101.84 6.59 -55.83
N HIS A 535 -101.20 5.42 -55.78
CA HIS A 535 -100.63 4.80 -56.98
C HIS A 535 -101.68 4.34 -58.03
N HIS A 536 -102.98 4.40 -57.71
CA HIS A 536 -104.06 3.93 -58.58
C HIS A 536 -105.22 4.91 -58.80
N GLU A 537 -105.55 5.79 -57.84
CA GLU A 537 -106.61 6.79 -57.98
C GLU A 537 -106.20 8.16 -57.37
N THR A 538 -106.74 9.24 -57.96
CA THR A 538 -106.61 10.63 -57.46
C THR A 538 -107.97 11.11 -56.97
N GLU A 539 -108.06 11.46 -55.69
CA GLU A 539 -109.25 12.09 -55.10
C GLU A 539 -109.02 13.60 -54.86
N PHE A 540 -110.10 14.38 -54.88
CA PHE A 540 -110.09 15.80 -54.55
C PHE A 540 -111.05 16.07 -53.39
N VAL A 541 -110.55 16.70 -52.33
CA VAL A 541 -111.33 17.14 -51.17
C VAL A 541 -111.24 18.66 -51.11
N TYR A 542 -112.36 19.35 -50.93
CA TYR A 542 -112.41 20.81 -50.82
C TYR A 542 -112.79 21.21 -49.40
N SER A 543 -112.21 22.30 -48.89
CA SER A 543 -112.67 22.94 -47.66
C SER A 543 -113.98 23.71 -47.90
N ASN A 544 -114.58 24.20 -46.82
CA ASN A 544 -115.59 25.26 -46.92
C ASN A 544 -114.93 26.59 -47.37
N ASP A 545 -115.74 27.52 -47.88
CA ASP A 545 -115.33 28.90 -48.12
C ASP A 545 -115.12 29.67 -46.79
N ALA A 546 -114.12 30.56 -46.79
CA ALA A 546 -113.80 31.49 -45.71
C ALA A 546 -113.67 32.94 -46.24
N LYS A 547 -113.77 33.93 -45.34
CA LYS A 547 -113.80 35.37 -45.66
C LYS A 547 -112.67 36.14 -44.97
N VAL A 548 -112.11 37.11 -45.69
CA VAL A 548 -111.08 38.05 -45.22
C VAL A 548 -111.56 39.50 -45.37
N THR A 549 -111.29 40.34 -44.36
CA THR A 549 -111.63 41.77 -44.30
C THR A 549 -110.40 42.61 -43.92
N LEU A 550 -110.24 43.81 -44.50
CA LEU A 550 -109.06 44.71 -44.38
C LEU A 550 -109.51 46.17 -44.09
N LEU A 551 -108.81 46.95 -43.26
CA LEU A 551 -109.18 48.34 -42.85
C LEU A 551 -107.95 49.30 -42.84
N ILE A 552 -108.06 50.57 -43.29
CA ILE A 552 -106.87 51.42 -43.66
C ILE A 552 -106.86 52.89 -43.11
N ASN A 553 -105.73 53.38 -42.53
CA ASN A 553 -105.50 54.63 -41.70
C ASN A 553 -104.26 55.57 -42.07
N SER A 554 -103.82 56.60 -41.26
CA SER A 554 -102.76 57.66 -41.59
C SER A 554 -101.93 58.36 -40.42
N ARG A 555 -100.85 59.20 -40.69
CA ARG A 555 -99.58 59.46 -39.86
C ARG A 555 -99.17 60.92 -39.32
N GLN A 556 -98.12 61.09 -38.45
CA GLN A 556 -97.66 62.34 -37.67
C GLN A 556 -96.10 62.64 -37.45
N LYS A 557 -95.64 63.82 -36.90
CA LYS A 557 -94.20 64.35 -36.87
C LYS A 557 -93.60 65.18 -35.64
N THR A 558 -92.24 65.30 -35.48
CA THR A 558 -91.44 65.97 -34.35
C THR A 558 -89.94 66.43 -34.65
N SER A 559 -89.08 66.80 -33.65
CA SER A 559 -87.64 67.31 -33.76
C SER A 559 -86.73 67.19 -32.47
N ILE A 560 -85.37 67.28 -32.56
CA ILE A 560 -84.35 67.03 -31.47
C ILE A 560 -83.05 67.91 -31.55
N SER A 561 -82.38 68.25 -30.42
CA SER A 561 -81.04 68.96 -30.39
C SER A 561 -80.14 68.64 -29.18
N GLY A 562 -78.82 68.99 -29.21
CA GLY A 562 -77.82 68.61 -28.19
C GLY A 562 -76.44 69.32 -28.22
N VAL A 563 -75.53 68.93 -27.30
CA VAL A 563 -74.17 69.53 -27.10
C VAL A 563 -73.08 68.51 -26.72
N LYS A 564 -71.79 68.90 -26.84
CA LYS A 564 -70.59 68.07 -26.57
C LYS A 564 -69.61 68.70 -25.57
N VAL A 565 -69.11 67.90 -24.63
CA VAL A 565 -68.20 68.26 -23.51
C VAL A 565 -66.91 67.41 -23.54
N TRP A 566 -65.82 67.92 -22.97
CA TRP A 566 -64.49 67.28 -22.92
C TRP A 566 -63.90 67.30 -21.50
N HIS A 567 -63.42 66.15 -21.01
CA HIS A 567 -62.74 65.96 -19.72
C HIS A 567 -61.38 65.26 -19.93
N ASP A 568 -60.38 66.03 -20.35
CA ASP A 568 -59.07 65.51 -20.81
C ASP A 568 -57.89 66.40 -20.36
N ALA A 569 -58.00 66.99 -19.18
CA ALA A 569 -57.03 67.93 -18.60
C ALA A 569 -56.60 69.09 -19.55
N ASN A 570 -57.51 69.53 -20.42
CA ASN A 570 -57.29 70.54 -21.48
C ASN A 570 -56.39 70.08 -22.64
N ASN A 571 -56.47 68.79 -23.04
CA ASN A 571 -55.74 68.24 -24.19
C ASN A 571 -54.20 68.35 -24.03
N ASN A 572 -53.70 68.03 -22.84
CA ASN A 572 -52.29 68.19 -22.45
C ASN A 572 -51.34 67.18 -23.13
N ASP A 573 -51.91 66.10 -23.66
CA ASP A 573 -51.32 65.02 -24.45
C ASP A 573 -51.47 65.22 -25.97
N GLY A 574 -52.40 66.09 -26.39
CA GLY A 574 -52.63 66.46 -27.80
C GLY A 574 -53.60 65.57 -28.58
N LEU A 575 -54.29 64.60 -27.95
CA LEU A 575 -55.13 63.62 -28.65
C LEU A 575 -56.53 64.11 -29.06
N ARG A 576 -57.02 65.26 -28.57
CA ARG A 576 -58.37 65.76 -28.86
C ARG A 576 -58.55 66.06 -30.35
N PRO A 577 -59.56 65.46 -31.03
CA PRO A 577 -59.81 65.71 -32.45
C PRO A 577 -60.39 67.12 -32.69
N THR A 578 -60.20 67.63 -33.91
CA THR A 578 -60.72 68.95 -34.33
C THR A 578 -62.22 68.93 -34.63
N THR A 579 -62.77 67.78 -35.03
CA THR A 579 -64.21 67.54 -35.25
C THR A 579 -64.60 66.18 -34.68
N ILE A 580 -65.90 65.97 -34.46
CA ILE A 580 -66.53 64.67 -34.21
C ILE A 580 -67.72 64.51 -35.15
N THR A 581 -68.22 63.29 -35.31
CA THR A 581 -69.51 63.02 -35.97
C THR A 581 -70.53 62.55 -34.94
N VAL A 582 -71.64 63.28 -34.81
CA VAL A 582 -72.81 62.86 -34.01
C VAL A 582 -73.87 62.29 -34.94
N LYS A 583 -74.37 61.11 -34.61
CA LYS A 583 -75.41 60.37 -35.35
C LYS A 583 -76.72 60.47 -34.60
N LEU A 584 -77.81 60.72 -35.32
CA LEU A 584 -79.18 60.59 -34.82
C LEU A 584 -79.67 59.17 -35.10
N LEU A 585 -80.13 58.50 -34.05
CA LEU A 585 -80.73 57.17 -34.10
C LEU A 585 -82.23 57.29 -33.85
N ALA A 586 -83.02 56.54 -34.61
CA ALA A 586 -84.45 56.32 -34.45
C ALA A 586 -84.64 54.84 -34.09
N ASN A 587 -85.18 54.53 -32.90
CA ASN A 587 -85.32 53.15 -32.41
C ASN A 587 -84.02 52.33 -32.57
N ASN A 588 -82.89 52.95 -32.20
CA ASN A 588 -81.52 52.44 -32.33
C ASN A 588 -80.94 52.30 -33.77
N GLN A 589 -81.71 52.60 -34.82
CA GLN A 589 -81.20 52.65 -36.20
C GLN A 589 -80.75 54.07 -36.58
N GLU A 590 -79.54 54.21 -37.14
CA GLU A 590 -79.03 55.49 -37.63
C GLU A 590 -79.85 56.03 -38.83
N ILE A 591 -80.32 57.27 -38.72
CA ILE A 591 -81.13 57.94 -39.78
C ILE A 591 -80.53 59.26 -40.27
N SER A 592 -79.63 59.89 -39.51
CA SER A 592 -78.96 61.14 -39.89
C SER A 592 -77.66 61.33 -39.10
N SER A 593 -76.81 62.27 -39.53
CA SER A 593 -75.62 62.67 -38.77
C SER A 593 -75.18 64.10 -39.06
N GLN A 594 -74.41 64.69 -38.14
CA GLN A 594 -73.88 66.04 -38.20
C GLN A 594 -72.42 66.06 -37.70
N GLU A 595 -71.55 66.82 -38.35
CA GLU A 595 -70.22 67.13 -37.82
C GLU A 595 -70.28 68.26 -36.79
N VAL A 596 -69.58 68.09 -35.67
CA VAL A 596 -69.60 68.99 -34.52
C VAL A 596 -68.16 69.34 -34.15
N SER A 597 -67.88 70.61 -33.83
CA SER A 597 -66.52 71.09 -33.63
C SER A 597 -66.45 72.34 -32.77
N ALA A 598 -65.23 72.82 -32.50
CA ALA A 598 -65.01 74.11 -31.84
C ALA A 598 -65.64 75.31 -32.58
N SER A 599 -65.84 75.25 -33.91
CA SER A 599 -66.50 76.33 -34.67
C SER A 599 -68.03 76.27 -34.62
N THR A 600 -68.63 75.13 -34.24
CA THR A 600 -70.07 75.02 -33.93
C THR A 600 -70.37 75.25 -32.45
N ASN A 601 -69.40 75.77 -31.67
CA ASN A 601 -69.42 75.81 -30.20
C ASN A 601 -69.77 74.45 -29.57
N TRP A 602 -69.41 73.35 -30.24
CA TRP A 602 -69.71 71.97 -29.84
C TRP A 602 -71.21 71.64 -29.71
N ALA A 603 -72.10 72.23 -30.53
CA ALA A 603 -73.55 71.98 -30.54
C ALA A 603 -74.11 71.41 -31.88
N TYR A 604 -75.32 70.83 -31.87
CA TYR A 604 -76.00 70.17 -33.02
C TYR A 604 -77.55 70.07 -32.91
N GLU A 605 -78.27 69.85 -34.03
CA GLU A 605 -79.75 69.86 -34.12
C GLU A 605 -80.31 69.09 -35.34
N PHE A 606 -81.51 68.48 -35.22
CA PHE A 606 -82.22 67.70 -36.25
C PHE A 606 -83.74 67.94 -36.26
N THR A 607 -84.39 68.04 -37.44
CA THR A 607 -85.83 68.38 -37.60
C THR A 607 -86.62 67.41 -38.50
N ASP A 608 -87.94 67.63 -38.61
CA ASP A 608 -88.88 66.97 -39.54
C ASP A 608 -89.06 65.45 -39.38
N LEU A 609 -88.77 64.96 -38.18
CA LEU A 609 -88.83 63.57 -37.74
C LEU A 609 -90.28 63.05 -37.64
N TYR A 610 -90.50 61.73 -37.55
CA TYR A 610 -91.84 61.14 -37.37
C TYR A 610 -92.11 60.85 -35.88
N VAL A 611 -93.37 60.82 -35.44
CA VAL A 611 -93.68 60.50 -34.01
C VAL A 611 -93.78 59.00 -33.76
N TYR A 612 -94.33 58.25 -34.72
CA TYR A 612 -94.60 56.82 -34.62
C TYR A 612 -93.94 56.06 -35.78
N GLU A 613 -93.64 54.78 -35.54
CA GLU A 613 -93.20 53.85 -36.60
C GLU A 613 -94.23 53.72 -37.74
N GLU A 614 -93.83 53.10 -38.85
CA GLU A 614 -94.70 52.98 -40.03
C GLU A 614 -95.75 51.88 -39.87
N GLY A 615 -97.00 52.29 -39.70
CA GLY A 615 -98.14 51.39 -39.50
C GLY A 615 -98.54 51.20 -38.03
N HIS A 616 -98.12 52.09 -37.14
CA HIS A 616 -98.42 52.06 -35.70
C HIS A 616 -98.85 53.45 -35.17
N GLU A 617 -99.56 54.20 -35.99
CA GLU A 617 -99.90 55.59 -35.72
C GLU A 617 -100.83 55.75 -34.51
N ASN A 618 -100.41 56.58 -33.55
CA ASN A 618 -101.08 56.84 -32.27
C ASN A 618 -100.98 55.68 -31.23
N GLU A 619 -100.20 54.63 -31.51
CA GLU A 619 -99.93 53.57 -30.54
C GLU A 619 -98.70 53.93 -29.68
N GLU A 620 -98.89 54.20 -28.37
CA GLU A 620 -97.81 54.67 -27.48
C GLU A 620 -96.59 53.73 -27.41
N ASN A 621 -96.79 52.44 -27.65
CA ASN A 621 -95.72 51.42 -27.69
C ASN A 621 -94.76 51.56 -28.88
N TYR A 622 -95.14 52.32 -29.92
CA TYR A 622 -94.38 52.49 -31.16
C TYR A 622 -94.02 53.96 -31.42
N LEU A 623 -93.95 54.76 -30.35
CA LEU A 623 -93.25 56.05 -30.38
C LEU A 623 -91.80 55.84 -30.84
N ILE A 624 -91.32 56.69 -31.73
CA ILE A 624 -89.92 56.64 -32.15
C ILE A 624 -89.05 57.29 -31.07
N ASP A 625 -88.26 56.47 -30.38
CA ASP A 625 -87.20 56.92 -29.49
C ASP A 625 -86.04 57.49 -30.31
N TYR A 626 -85.76 58.78 -30.09
CA TYR A 626 -84.71 59.51 -30.77
C TYR A 626 -83.51 59.71 -29.86
N THR A 627 -82.50 58.86 -30.05
CA THR A 627 -81.24 58.88 -29.30
C THR A 627 -80.10 59.43 -30.15
N VAL A 628 -79.02 59.85 -29.50
CA VAL A 628 -77.82 60.38 -30.15
C VAL A 628 -76.64 59.46 -29.87
N LYS A 629 -75.75 59.33 -30.84
CA LYS A 629 -74.55 58.48 -30.74
C LYS A 629 -73.35 59.17 -31.35
N GLU A 630 -72.25 59.27 -30.61
CA GLU A 630 -70.99 59.71 -31.18
C GLU A 630 -70.36 58.57 -32.02
N LEU A 631 -69.71 58.91 -33.12
CA LEU A 631 -68.75 58.00 -33.75
C LEU A 631 -67.49 57.93 -32.88
N ASN A 632 -67.14 56.72 -32.43
CA ASN A 632 -66.02 56.42 -31.52
C ASN A 632 -64.78 57.32 -31.72
N VAL A 633 -64.52 58.22 -30.76
CA VAL A 633 -63.29 59.03 -30.72
C VAL A 633 -62.15 58.19 -30.13
N PRO A 634 -61.09 57.87 -30.89
CA PRO A 634 -60.01 57.00 -30.40
C PRO A 634 -59.31 57.58 -29.16
N GLY A 635 -59.07 56.73 -28.16
CA GLY A 635 -58.43 57.09 -26.88
C GLY A 635 -59.38 57.58 -25.79
N TYR A 636 -60.57 58.06 -26.16
CA TYR A 636 -61.55 58.63 -25.21
C TYR A 636 -62.62 57.61 -24.81
N THR A 637 -63.16 57.76 -23.61
CA THR A 637 -64.43 57.13 -23.18
C THR A 637 -65.57 58.11 -23.37
N THR A 638 -66.58 57.74 -24.18
CA THR A 638 -67.76 58.56 -24.47
C THR A 638 -68.93 58.15 -23.56
N GLU A 639 -69.44 59.10 -22.78
CA GLU A 639 -70.70 59.02 -22.04
C GLU A 639 -71.76 59.89 -22.72
N ILE A 640 -73.03 59.46 -22.73
CA ILE A 640 -74.14 60.23 -23.31
C ILE A 640 -75.28 60.31 -22.30
N THR A 641 -75.66 61.52 -21.93
CA THR A 641 -76.71 61.82 -20.96
C THR A 641 -77.82 62.62 -21.65
N GLY A 642 -78.91 61.95 -22.04
CA GLY A 642 -79.92 62.54 -22.91
C GLY A 642 -79.32 62.91 -24.27
N THR A 643 -79.24 64.20 -24.58
CA THR A 643 -78.56 64.74 -25.78
C THR A 643 -77.27 65.50 -25.47
N THR A 644 -76.69 65.32 -24.27
CA THR A 644 -75.32 65.80 -23.97
C THR A 644 -74.33 64.65 -24.12
N ILE A 645 -73.29 64.84 -24.93
CA ILE A 645 -72.20 63.90 -25.13
C ILE A 645 -70.99 64.40 -24.32
N THR A 646 -70.36 63.54 -23.53
CA THR A 646 -69.15 63.86 -22.74
C THR A 646 -68.06 62.86 -23.07
N ASN A 647 -66.87 63.33 -23.42
CA ASN A 647 -65.73 62.44 -23.63
C ASN A 647 -64.65 62.69 -22.60
N THR A 648 -64.25 61.63 -21.92
CA THR A 648 -63.22 61.64 -20.89
C THR A 648 -61.95 60.97 -21.42
N HIS A 649 -60.79 61.51 -21.10
CA HIS A 649 -59.50 60.85 -21.29
C HIS A 649 -58.66 61.05 -20.04
N GLU A 650 -58.44 59.97 -19.29
CA GLU A 650 -57.62 59.98 -18.09
C GLU A 650 -56.14 59.86 -18.48
N ILE A 651 -55.34 60.87 -18.11
CA ILE A 651 -53.90 60.90 -18.39
C ILE A 651 -53.09 61.01 -17.09
N ASP A 652 -52.11 60.11 -16.93
CA ASP A 652 -51.05 60.32 -15.96
C ASP A 652 -50.26 61.56 -16.38
N THR A 653 -50.31 62.63 -15.59
CA THR A 653 -49.54 63.85 -15.86
C THR A 653 -48.09 63.77 -15.35
N SER A 654 -47.80 62.78 -14.51
CA SER A 654 -46.49 62.52 -13.93
C SER A 654 -46.02 61.07 -14.11
N VAL A 655 -44.73 60.86 -13.91
CA VAL A 655 -44.06 59.56 -13.80
C VAL A 655 -43.09 59.56 -12.60
N GLU A 656 -42.65 58.37 -12.22
CA GLU A 656 -41.57 58.17 -11.25
C GLU A 656 -40.41 57.44 -11.93
N VAL A 657 -39.17 57.76 -11.54
CA VAL A 657 -37.96 57.08 -12.03
C VAL A 657 -37.20 56.56 -10.82
N SER A 658 -37.23 55.24 -10.62
CA SER A 658 -36.39 54.58 -9.63
C SER A 658 -35.01 54.27 -10.19
N VAL A 659 -33.99 54.33 -9.34
CA VAL A 659 -32.62 53.92 -9.63
C VAL A 659 -32.04 53.12 -8.46
N ARG A 660 -31.32 52.05 -8.78
CA ARG A 660 -30.50 51.28 -7.85
C ARG A 660 -29.09 51.10 -8.38
N LYS A 661 -28.11 51.08 -7.48
CA LYS A 661 -26.72 50.80 -7.79
C LYS A 661 -26.33 49.40 -7.29
N VAL A 662 -25.78 48.61 -8.19
CA VAL A 662 -25.24 47.26 -7.98
C VAL A 662 -23.72 47.31 -8.09
N TRP A 663 -23.08 46.41 -7.35
CA TRP A 663 -21.62 46.26 -7.28
C TRP A 663 -21.26 44.81 -7.61
N ASP A 664 -20.46 44.62 -8.65
CA ASP A 664 -20.01 43.33 -9.17
C ASP A 664 -18.49 43.23 -9.00
N ASP A 665 -18.06 43.10 -7.75
CA ASP A 665 -16.70 43.38 -7.27
C ASP A 665 -16.24 42.41 -6.17
N ALA A 666 -16.68 41.16 -6.26
CA ALA A 666 -16.45 40.11 -5.25
C ALA A 666 -16.79 40.57 -3.80
N ALA A 667 -17.92 41.26 -3.64
CA ALA A 667 -18.40 41.80 -2.37
C ALA A 667 -17.45 42.82 -1.70
N ASN A 668 -16.87 43.73 -2.50
CA ASN A 668 -15.90 44.75 -2.06
C ASN A 668 -14.59 44.16 -1.51
N GLN A 669 -14.10 43.05 -2.07
CA GLN A 669 -12.88 42.36 -1.62
C GLN A 669 -11.70 43.33 -1.43
N ASP A 670 -11.47 44.18 -2.42
CA ASP A 670 -10.34 45.12 -2.48
C ASP A 670 -10.66 46.49 -1.84
N GLY A 671 -11.85 46.66 -1.25
CA GLY A 671 -12.23 47.85 -0.48
C GLY A 671 -12.48 49.13 -1.29
N LEU A 672 -12.59 49.04 -2.62
CA LEU A 672 -12.57 50.19 -3.53
C LEU A 672 -13.91 50.95 -3.67
N ARG A 673 -15.03 50.43 -3.13
CA ARG A 673 -16.34 51.10 -3.21
C ARG A 673 -16.31 52.51 -2.58
N LYS A 674 -16.95 53.46 -3.28
CA LYS A 674 -17.18 54.84 -2.83
C LYS A 674 -18.60 55.25 -3.20
N GLU A 675 -19.14 56.26 -2.50
CA GLU A 675 -20.41 56.88 -2.89
C GLU A 675 -20.36 57.40 -4.33
N ILE A 676 -21.49 57.33 -5.03
CA ILE A 676 -21.60 57.77 -6.43
C ILE A 676 -22.63 58.89 -6.56
N THR A 677 -22.37 59.85 -7.44
CA THR A 677 -23.36 60.84 -7.86
C THR A 677 -24.04 60.36 -9.14
N VAL A 678 -25.37 60.38 -9.15
CA VAL A 678 -26.23 59.90 -10.23
C VAL A 678 -27.12 61.04 -10.69
N ALA A 679 -27.10 61.35 -11.98
CA ALA A 679 -27.92 62.38 -12.59
C ALA A 679 -29.16 61.79 -13.28
N LEU A 680 -30.28 62.50 -13.14
CA LEU A 680 -31.48 62.32 -13.93
C LEU A 680 -31.46 63.30 -15.10
N LEU A 681 -31.61 62.77 -16.32
CA LEU A 681 -31.65 63.55 -17.55
C LEU A 681 -33.02 63.44 -18.22
N ALA A 682 -33.72 64.56 -18.37
CA ALA A 682 -34.94 64.71 -19.16
C ALA A 682 -34.59 65.15 -20.59
N ASN A 683 -35.01 64.40 -21.61
CA ASN A 683 -34.72 64.70 -23.02
C ASN A 683 -33.22 64.90 -23.33
N GLY A 684 -32.34 64.28 -22.55
CA GLY A 684 -30.87 64.41 -22.66
C GLY A 684 -30.26 65.62 -21.93
N LYS A 685 -31.05 66.37 -21.15
CA LYS A 685 -30.61 67.48 -20.29
C LYS A 685 -30.77 67.10 -18.83
N GLU A 686 -29.72 67.31 -18.03
CA GLU A 686 -29.73 67.15 -16.58
C GLU A 686 -30.79 68.02 -15.90
N VAL A 687 -31.58 67.41 -15.00
CA VAL A 687 -32.69 68.07 -14.26
C VAL A 687 -32.67 67.84 -12.76
N ASP A 688 -32.07 66.73 -12.28
CA ASP A 688 -31.88 66.45 -10.86
C ASP A 688 -30.66 65.53 -10.64
N THR A 689 -30.11 65.50 -9.42
CA THR A 689 -28.93 64.69 -9.05
C THR A 689 -29.03 64.15 -7.63
N ILE A 690 -28.70 62.88 -7.43
CA ILE A 690 -28.67 62.22 -6.12
C ILE A 690 -27.32 61.55 -5.85
N THR A 691 -26.92 61.45 -4.58
CA THR A 691 -25.77 60.61 -4.17
C THR A 691 -26.28 59.27 -3.64
N LEU A 692 -25.82 58.16 -4.22
CA LEU A 692 -26.11 56.81 -3.73
C LEU A 692 -24.94 56.30 -2.87
N SER A 693 -25.27 55.70 -1.73
CA SER A 693 -24.32 55.14 -0.75
C SER A 693 -24.99 54.06 0.09
N ASP A 694 -24.24 53.39 0.97
CA ASP A 694 -24.80 52.42 1.91
C ASP A 694 -25.91 53.03 2.80
N THR A 695 -25.85 54.34 3.07
CA THR A 695 -26.85 55.04 3.92
C THR A 695 -28.26 55.13 3.32
N ASN A 696 -28.39 55.02 1.98
CA ASN A 696 -29.67 54.89 1.28
C ASN A 696 -29.85 53.52 0.61
N ASN A 697 -29.13 52.50 1.10
CA ASN A 697 -29.11 51.14 0.57
C ASN A 697 -28.80 51.11 -0.95
N TRP A 698 -28.05 52.08 -1.46
CA TRP A 698 -27.76 52.24 -2.89
C TRP A 698 -29.00 52.43 -3.78
N THR A 699 -30.08 53.02 -3.25
CA THR A 699 -31.36 53.20 -3.96
C THR A 699 -31.93 54.62 -3.83
N TYR A 700 -32.64 55.07 -4.87
CA TYR A 700 -33.44 56.30 -4.83
C TYR A 700 -34.61 56.25 -5.83
N THR A 701 -35.65 57.05 -5.61
CA THR A 701 -36.73 57.27 -6.58
C THR A 701 -36.97 58.77 -6.75
N PHE A 702 -36.86 59.24 -7.98
CA PHE A 702 -37.27 60.58 -8.40
C PHE A 702 -38.78 60.56 -8.66
N ASN A 703 -39.54 61.32 -7.87
CA ASN A 703 -41.02 61.29 -7.86
C ASN A 703 -41.61 62.57 -8.47
N ASN A 704 -42.88 62.52 -8.89
CA ASN A 704 -43.62 63.66 -9.46
C ASN A 704 -42.97 64.30 -10.71
N LEU A 705 -42.24 63.51 -11.51
CA LEU A 705 -41.61 63.98 -12.73
C LEU A 705 -42.66 64.22 -13.82
N GLN A 706 -42.60 65.35 -14.53
CA GLN A 706 -43.57 65.68 -15.58
C GLN A 706 -43.51 64.67 -16.74
N LYS A 707 -44.65 64.11 -17.17
CA LYS A 707 -44.68 63.08 -18.23
C LYS A 707 -44.61 63.66 -19.65
N TYR A 708 -45.20 64.83 -19.88
CA TYR A 708 -45.30 65.45 -21.21
C TYR A 708 -44.80 66.91 -21.23
N GLU A 709 -44.01 67.27 -22.24
CA GLU A 709 -43.54 68.63 -22.56
C GLU A 709 -43.97 68.97 -24.00
N ASP A 710 -44.66 70.09 -24.21
CA ASP A 710 -45.22 70.51 -25.52
C ASP A 710 -45.97 69.39 -26.28
N GLY A 711 -46.77 68.59 -25.57
CA GLY A 711 -47.53 67.46 -26.14
C GLY A 711 -46.68 66.25 -26.55
N LYS A 712 -45.46 66.10 -26.03
CA LYS A 712 -44.55 64.97 -26.30
C LYS A 712 -44.07 64.36 -24.99
N GLU A 713 -43.97 63.03 -24.94
CA GLU A 713 -43.49 62.31 -23.76
C GLU A 713 -42.02 62.64 -23.47
N ILE A 714 -41.71 62.98 -22.23
CA ILE A 714 -40.35 63.33 -21.79
C ILE A 714 -39.54 62.04 -21.63
N LYS A 715 -38.46 61.90 -22.39
CA LYS A 715 -37.55 60.76 -22.28
C LYS A 715 -36.60 60.96 -21.09
N TYR A 716 -36.94 60.40 -19.94
CA TYR A 716 -36.03 60.31 -18.80
C TYR A 716 -34.96 59.23 -19.02
N THR A 717 -33.76 59.49 -18.52
CA THR A 717 -32.57 58.62 -18.56
C THR A 717 -31.67 58.92 -17.36
N ILE A 718 -30.74 58.01 -17.05
CA ILE A 718 -29.84 58.08 -15.89
C ILE A 718 -28.37 58.04 -16.35
N GLU A 719 -27.50 58.77 -15.66
CA GLU A 719 -26.04 58.82 -15.87
C GLU A 719 -25.30 58.75 -14.52
N GLU A 720 -24.28 57.90 -14.37
CA GLU A 720 -23.36 57.95 -13.23
C GLU A 720 -22.28 59.01 -13.51
N LYS A 721 -22.18 60.02 -12.64
CA LYS A 721 -21.21 61.14 -12.75
C LYS A 721 -19.88 60.84 -12.09
N THR A 722 -19.84 59.93 -11.11
CA THR A 722 -18.60 59.57 -10.40
C THR A 722 -17.76 58.65 -11.26
N THR A 723 -16.52 59.06 -11.56
CA THR A 723 -15.52 58.15 -12.14
C THR A 723 -14.81 57.39 -11.02
N LEU A 724 -14.70 56.07 -11.14
CA LEU A 724 -14.03 55.20 -10.17
C LEU A 724 -12.91 54.41 -10.88
N ASP A 725 -11.67 54.71 -10.52
CA ASP A 725 -10.51 53.97 -11.05
C ASP A 725 -10.65 52.46 -10.76
N GLY A 726 -10.43 51.64 -11.78
CA GLY A 726 -10.53 50.18 -11.70
C GLY A 726 -11.93 49.58 -11.92
N TYR A 727 -12.99 50.41 -12.04
CA TYR A 727 -14.35 49.94 -12.33
C TYR A 727 -14.79 50.25 -13.77
N THR A 728 -15.67 49.41 -14.32
CA THR A 728 -16.45 49.69 -15.55
C THR A 728 -17.93 49.81 -15.22
N VAL A 729 -18.61 50.85 -15.73
CA VAL A 729 -20.03 51.11 -15.49
C VAL A 729 -20.92 50.64 -16.65
N GLU A 730 -22.03 49.96 -16.32
CA GLU A 730 -23.15 49.67 -17.22
C GLU A 730 -24.45 50.23 -16.62
N ILE A 731 -25.33 50.82 -17.44
CA ILE A 731 -26.65 51.30 -17.02
C ILE A 731 -27.72 50.56 -17.83
N THR A 732 -28.59 49.84 -17.14
CA THR A 732 -29.64 48.99 -17.71
C THR A 732 -31.02 49.34 -17.15
N GLY A 733 -32.09 48.84 -17.77
CA GLY A 733 -33.48 49.08 -17.36
C GLY A 733 -34.12 50.28 -18.06
N SER A 734 -35.21 50.78 -17.48
CA SER A 734 -36.08 51.79 -18.09
C SER A 734 -36.92 52.51 -17.02
N VAL A 735 -37.57 53.63 -17.39
CA VAL A 735 -38.51 54.35 -16.52
C VAL A 735 -39.55 53.42 -15.86
N LYS A 736 -40.05 52.42 -16.58
CA LYS A 736 -41.06 51.48 -16.08
C LYS A 736 -40.50 50.35 -15.20
N GLU A 737 -39.24 49.97 -15.39
CA GLU A 737 -38.60 48.84 -14.70
C GLU A 737 -37.67 49.30 -13.55
N GLY A 738 -37.44 50.60 -13.46
CA GLY A 738 -36.31 51.19 -12.74
C GLY A 738 -35.00 51.04 -13.52
N TYR A 739 -34.05 51.94 -13.24
CA TYR A 739 -32.69 51.83 -13.74
C TYR A 739 -31.81 51.05 -12.77
N THR A 740 -31.02 50.13 -13.30
CA THR A 740 -29.93 49.47 -12.57
C THR A 740 -28.61 49.95 -13.13
N ILE A 741 -27.86 50.66 -12.31
CA ILE A 741 -26.45 50.94 -12.59
C ILE A 741 -25.65 49.78 -11.99
N THR A 742 -24.71 49.21 -12.74
CA THR A 742 -23.79 48.17 -12.28
C THR A 742 -22.38 48.67 -12.50
N ASN A 743 -21.55 48.66 -11.45
CA ASN A 743 -20.11 48.81 -11.65
C ASN A 743 -19.43 47.48 -11.36
N THR A 744 -18.74 46.95 -12.37
CA THR A 744 -17.96 45.71 -12.29
C THR A 744 -16.49 46.05 -12.06
N HIS A 745 -15.83 45.26 -11.21
CA HIS A 745 -14.39 45.33 -10.94
C HIS A 745 -13.84 43.91 -10.76
N THR A 746 -12.75 43.58 -11.45
CA THR A 746 -12.03 42.32 -11.25
C THR A 746 -10.98 42.52 -10.14
N PRO A 747 -11.10 41.84 -8.98
CA PRO A 747 -10.19 42.03 -7.87
C PRO A 747 -8.73 41.65 -8.19
N VAL A 748 -7.79 42.24 -7.48
CA VAL A 748 -6.35 42.01 -7.67
C VAL A 748 -5.91 40.70 -7.02
N THR A 749 -5.29 39.83 -7.82
CA THR A 749 -4.65 38.60 -7.34
C THR A 749 -3.12 38.71 -7.26
N ILE A 750 -2.51 37.78 -6.54
CA ILE A 750 -1.06 37.53 -6.49
C ILE A 750 -0.79 36.03 -6.64
N ASP A 751 0.39 35.68 -7.15
CA ASP A 751 0.91 34.31 -7.17
C ASP A 751 2.00 34.19 -6.09
N ILE A 752 2.00 33.09 -5.32
CA ILE A 752 3.03 32.77 -4.32
C ILE A 752 3.77 31.50 -4.75
N THR A 753 5.04 31.67 -5.10
CA THR A 753 5.98 30.57 -5.37
C THR A 753 6.84 30.28 -4.14
N GLY A 754 7.10 29.00 -3.87
CA GLY A 754 8.03 28.57 -2.82
C GLY A 754 8.86 27.37 -3.24
N GLU A 755 9.90 27.09 -2.46
CA GLU A 755 10.85 26.00 -2.70
C GLU A 755 10.90 25.03 -1.52
N LYS A 756 11.21 23.77 -1.79
CA LYS A 756 11.45 22.73 -0.80
C LYS A 756 12.89 22.25 -0.90
N VAL A 757 13.64 22.52 0.16
CA VAL A 757 15.01 22.08 0.36
C VAL A 757 15.02 20.84 1.24
N TRP A 758 15.91 19.90 0.92
CA TRP A 758 16.15 18.68 1.69
C TRP A 758 17.62 18.63 2.12
N LEU A 759 17.85 18.65 3.43
CA LEU A 759 19.16 18.52 4.06
C LEU A 759 19.31 17.10 4.63
N ASP A 760 19.43 16.14 3.72
CA ASP A 760 19.35 14.69 3.97
C ASP A 760 20.48 13.88 3.29
N ASN A 761 21.57 14.57 2.96
CA ASN A 761 22.72 14.00 2.24
C ASN A 761 22.35 13.33 0.89
N ASN A 762 21.37 13.92 0.17
CA ASN A 762 20.82 13.42 -1.09
C ASN A 762 20.02 12.10 -0.96
N ASN A 763 19.33 11.90 0.16
CA ASN A 763 18.43 10.75 0.37
C ASN A 763 19.15 9.39 0.22
N ASN A 764 20.36 9.25 0.78
CA ASN A 764 21.19 8.06 0.60
C ASN A 764 20.65 6.80 1.31
N ASP A 765 19.68 6.93 2.21
CA ASP A 765 18.99 5.85 2.90
C ASP A 765 17.56 5.56 2.38
N ASN A 766 17.10 6.33 1.37
CA ASN A 766 15.75 6.30 0.80
C ASN A 766 14.59 6.68 1.76
N THR A 767 14.84 7.45 2.83
CA THR A 767 13.78 7.92 3.75
C THR A 767 12.89 9.04 3.20
N ARG A 768 13.34 9.81 2.20
CA ARG A 768 12.60 10.96 1.66
C ARG A 768 11.30 10.50 0.99
N PRO A 769 10.12 11.02 1.39
CA PRO A 769 8.84 10.58 0.83
C PRO A 769 8.68 10.99 -0.64
N GLU A 770 7.86 10.25 -1.41
CA GLU A 770 7.50 10.64 -2.80
C GLU A 770 6.76 12.00 -2.87
N SER A 771 6.14 12.42 -1.76
CA SER A 771 5.36 13.65 -1.68
C SER A 771 5.34 14.28 -0.28
N ILE A 772 5.19 15.60 -0.23
CA ILE A 772 4.90 16.38 0.99
C ILE A 772 3.54 17.06 0.89
N THR A 773 2.93 17.38 2.03
CA THR A 773 1.62 18.07 2.07
C THR A 773 1.76 19.45 2.71
N LEU A 774 1.47 20.49 1.93
CA LEU A 774 1.59 21.89 2.31
C LEU A 774 0.21 22.52 2.52
N LYS A 775 0.04 23.20 3.64
CA LYS A 775 -1.09 24.10 3.91
C LYS A 775 -0.68 25.51 3.50
N LEU A 776 -1.52 26.19 2.72
CA LEU A 776 -1.48 27.64 2.57
C LEU A 776 -2.46 28.25 3.59
N LEU A 777 -1.95 29.18 4.39
CA LEU A 777 -2.72 29.95 5.35
C LEU A 777 -2.87 31.39 4.85
N ALA A 778 -4.07 31.95 5.02
CA ALA A 778 -4.38 33.36 4.86
C ALA A 778 -4.75 33.93 6.23
N ASN A 779 -4.08 35.00 6.67
CA ASN A 779 -4.33 35.65 7.96
C ASN A 779 -4.33 34.66 9.15
N GLY A 780 -3.48 33.63 9.09
CA GLY A 780 -3.36 32.56 10.11
C GLY A 780 -4.40 31.43 10.04
N LYS A 781 -5.27 31.42 9.01
CA LYS A 781 -6.27 30.36 8.78
C LYS A 781 -5.92 29.56 7.53
N VAL A 782 -5.89 28.22 7.62
CA VAL A 782 -5.72 27.33 6.46
C VAL A 782 -6.85 27.58 5.44
N ILE A 783 -6.49 27.88 4.19
CA ILE A 783 -7.43 28.07 3.08
C ILE A 783 -7.29 27.04 1.96
N LYS A 784 -6.13 26.40 1.82
CA LYS A 784 -5.84 25.43 0.77
C LYS A 784 -4.79 24.44 1.25
N THR A 785 -4.89 23.19 0.80
CA THR A 785 -3.90 22.15 1.04
C THR A 785 -3.49 21.55 -0.30
N THR A 786 -2.18 21.45 -0.55
CA THR A 786 -1.58 20.97 -1.80
C THR A 786 -0.57 19.86 -1.49
N THR A 787 -0.57 18.81 -2.30
CA THR A 787 0.49 17.79 -2.29
C THR A 787 1.53 18.14 -3.35
N VAL A 788 2.81 18.19 -2.98
CA VAL A 788 3.94 18.45 -3.89
C VAL A 788 4.73 17.15 -4.06
N THR A 789 5.26 16.87 -5.26
CA THR A 789 5.98 15.62 -5.56
C THR A 789 7.29 15.88 -6.31
N SER A 790 8.23 14.94 -6.26
CA SER A 790 9.46 14.99 -7.08
C SER A 790 9.21 14.88 -8.59
N LYS A 791 8.04 14.41 -9.02
CA LYS A 791 7.68 14.16 -10.43
C LYS A 791 7.03 15.38 -11.11
N THR A 792 6.64 16.40 -10.35
CA THR A 792 5.88 17.57 -10.86
C THR A 792 6.74 18.73 -11.38
N THR A 793 8.05 18.73 -11.12
CA THR A 793 8.98 19.81 -11.50
C THR A 793 10.24 19.25 -12.16
N THR A 794 10.81 19.98 -13.13
CA THR A 794 11.91 19.45 -13.97
C THR A 794 13.32 19.63 -13.39
N ASN A 795 13.47 20.47 -12.36
CA ASN A 795 14.62 20.51 -11.45
C ASN A 795 14.14 21.16 -10.14
N ASN A 796 14.59 20.63 -9.00
CA ASN A 796 14.24 21.04 -7.63
C ASN A 796 12.74 20.91 -7.28
N TRP A 797 12.42 20.68 -6.00
CA TRP A 797 11.04 20.64 -5.53
C TRP A 797 10.54 22.08 -5.36
N THR A 798 9.69 22.56 -6.26
CA THR A 798 9.06 23.89 -6.14
C THR A 798 7.54 23.77 -6.13
N TYR A 799 6.87 24.76 -5.56
CA TYR A 799 5.42 24.81 -5.48
C TYR A 799 4.90 26.22 -5.76
N GLU A 800 3.66 26.30 -6.21
CA GLU A 800 3.04 27.54 -6.64
C GLU A 800 1.56 27.58 -6.24
N PHE A 801 1.16 28.71 -5.65
CA PHE A 801 -0.22 29.03 -5.33
C PHE A 801 -0.62 30.26 -6.15
N LYS A 802 -1.28 30.02 -7.28
CA LYS A 802 -1.78 31.07 -8.18
C LYS A 802 -3.11 31.68 -7.73
N ASP A 803 -3.40 32.86 -8.30
CA ASP A 803 -4.71 33.53 -8.28
C ASP A 803 -5.23 33.82 -6.86
N LEU A 804 -4.31 34.07 -5.92
CA LEU A 804 -4.65 34.35 -4.53
C LEU A 804 -5.14 35.80 -4.36
N PRO A 805 -6.27 36.07 -3.69
CA PRO A 805 -6.70 37.43 -3.37
C PRO A 805 -5.61 38.25 -2.69
N LYS A 806 -5.26 39.42 -3.23
CA LYS A 806 -4.29 40.31 -2.58
C LYS A 806 -4.87 40.92 -1.29
N PHE A 807 -6.18 41.13 -1.27
CA PHE A 807 -6.89 41.82 -0.19
C PHE A 807 -8.07 41.00 0.35
N GLU A 808 -8.37 41.18 1.64
CA GLU A 808 -9.59 40.74 2.33
C GLU A 808 -10.22 41.96 3.01
N ASN A 809 -11.41 42.37 2.58
CA ASN A 809 -12.11 43.57 3.06
C ASN A 809 -11.24 44.85 3.01
N GLY A 810 -10.47 45.03 1.92
CA GLY A 810 -9.57 46.17 1.73
C GLY A 810 -8.30 46.17 2.59
N LYS A 811 -7.94 45.04 3.23
CA LYS A 811 -6.67 44.85 3.94
C LYS A 811 -5.84 43.78 3.25
N GLU A 812 -4.53 44.00 3.12
CA GLU A 812 -3.62 43.06 2.47
C GLU A 812 -3.54 41.74 3.27
N ILE A 813 -3.66 40.61 2.58
CA ILE A 813 -3.68 39.29 3.22
C ILE A 813 -2.26 38.85 3.54
N ILE A 814 -2.00 38.52 4.81
CA ILE A 814 -0.75 37.89 5.21
C ILE A 814 -0.85 36.40 4.91
N TYR A 815 -0.16 35.97 3.85
CA TYR A 815 -0.03 34.56 3.50
C TYR A 815 1.19 33.93 4.18
N THR A 816 1.02 32.70 4.67
CA THR A 816 2.12 31.83 5.13
C THR A 816 1.89 30.40 4.65
N VAL A 817 2.95 29.59 4.63
CA VAL A 817 2.86 28.15 4.35
C VAL A 817 3.29 27.36 5.58
N GLU A 818 2.60 26.24 5.82
CA GLU A 818 2.89 25.30 6.89
C GLU A 818 2.94 23.88 6.28
N GLU A 819 4.04 23.17 6.45
CA GLU A 819 4.12 21.75 6.07
C GLU A 819 3.48 20.85 7.14
N VAL A 820 2.75 19.81 6.70
CA VAL A 820 2.34 18.71 7.57
C VAL A 820 3.58 17.89 7.96
N PRO A 821 3.86 17.67 9.26
CA PRO A 821 5.09 17.02 9.71
C PRO A 821 5.43 15.73 8.96
N VAL A 822 6.66 15.64 8.48
CA VAL A 822 7.19 14.48 7.76
C VAL A 822 7.92 13.57 8.75
N GLU A 823 7.57 12.29 8.74
CA GLU A 823 8.14 11.29 9.64
C GLU A 823 9.68 11.20 9.48
N ASN A 824 10.40 11.20 10.61
CA ASN A 824 11.87 11.23 10.69
C ASN A 824 12.58 12.49 10.17
N TYR A 825 11.87 13.56 9.81
CA TYR A 825 12.46 14.85 9.39
C TYR A 825 12.11 15.99 10.34
N GLU A 826 13.07 16.86 10.65
CA GLU A 826 12.78 18.14 11.30
C GLU A 826 12.51 19.22 10.24
N THR A 827 11.32 19.81 10.28
CA THR A 827 10.90 20.90 9.39
C THR A 827 11.24 22.26 9.97
N SER A 828 11.89 23.09 9.15
CA SER A 828 12.18 24.50 9.40
C SER A 828 11.85 25.35 8.17
N TYR A 829 11.96 26.67 8.29
CA TYR A 829 11.69 27.65 7.24
C TYR A 829 12.86 28.63 7.19
N ASP A 830 13.19 29.13 6.01
CA ASP A 830 14.28 30.11 5.84
C ASP A 830 13.95 31.46 6.51
N GLU A 831 14.96 32.12 7.09
CA GLU A 831 14.79 33.38 7.85
C GLU A 831 14.55 34.60 6.96
N GLU A 832 15.02 34.61 5.71
CA GLU A 832 14.80 35.70 4.75
C GLU A 832 13.54 35.46 3.90
N ASN A 833 13.19 34.21 3.60
CA ASN A 833 12.01 33.83 2.84
C ASN A 833 11.25 32.62 3.45
N PRO A 834 10.20 32.84 4.25
CA PRO A 834 9.43 31.75 4.87
C PRO A 834 8.60 30.88 3.89
N PHE A 835 8.68 31.13 2.59
CA PHE A 835 8.20 30.22 1.54
C PHE A 835 9.29 29.27 1.01
N ILE A 836 10.48 29.24 1.64
CA ILE A 836 11.46 28.17 1.47
C ILE A 836 11.35 27.26 2.69
N ILE A 837 10.92 26.02 2.46
CA ILE A 837 10.74 24.99 3.49
C ILE A 837 11.98 24.11 3.48
N ILE A 838 12.58 23.90 4.64
CA ILE A 838 13.83 23.12 4.79
C ILE A 838 13.53 21.93 5.71
N ASN A 839 13.61 20.71 5.17
CA ASN A 839 13.57 19.50 6.00
C ASN A 839 14.97 18.92 6.17
N THR A 840 15.35 18.68 7.42
CA THR A 840 16.66 18.12 7.80
C THR A 840 16.48 16.68 8.30
N HIS A 841 17.38 15.79 7.90
CA HIS A 841 17.43 14.41 8.40
C HIS A 841 18.88 13.98 8.66
N GLU A 842 19.17 13.61 9.92
CA GLU A 842 20.44 13.02 10.31
C GLU A 842 20.43 11.51 10.06
N ASN A 843 21.14 11.09 9.01
CA ASN A 843 21.29 9.69 8.62
C ASN A 843 21.90 8.84 9.75
N GLU A 844 21.48 7.57 9.88
CA GLU A 844 22.10 6.64 10.83
C GLU A 844 23.57 6.35 10.44
N GLN A 845 24.50 6.60 11.36
CA GLN A 845 25.93 6.39 11.18
C GLN A 845 26.49 5.38 12.19
N LEU A 846 27.31 4.46 11.70
CA LEU A 846 28.08 3.51 12.49
C LEU A 846 29.44 4.11 12.85
N GLU A 847 29.87 4.04 14.10
CA GLU A 847 31.26 4.31 14.47
C GLU A 847 32.04 3.00 14.46
N LEU A 848 33.00 2.86 13.54
CA LEU A 848 33.68 1.59 13.28
C LEU A 848 35.14 1.61 13.72
N SER A 849 35.50 0.68 14.60
CA SER A 849 36.85 0.49 15.12
C SER A 849 37.24 -0.99 15.11
N GLY A 850 38.53 -1.26 15.19
CA GLY A 850 39.10 -2.60 15.26
C GLY A 850 40.48 -2.60 15.91
N GLU A 851 40.92 -3.79 16.30
CA GLU A 851 42.19 -4.01 16.98
C GLU A 851 43.09 -4.96 16.19
N LYS A 852 44.40 -4.67 16.21
CA LYS A 852 45.44 -5.49 15.60
C LYS A 852 46.11 -6.37 16.67
N THR A 853 45.95 -7.68 16.51
CA THR A 853 46.62 -8.70 17.32
C THR A 853 47.85 -9.26 16.59
N TRP A 854 48.92 -9.52 17.34
CA TRP A 854 50.13 -10.21 16.87
C TRP A 854 50.30 -11.54 17.60
N LYS A 855 50.31 -12.65 16.87
CA LYS A 855 50.55 -14.02 17.36
C LYS A 855 51.95 -14.47 16.89
N ASP A 856 52.99 -13.99 17.58
CA ASP A 856 54.41 -14.10 17.15
C ASP A 856 55.40 -14.26 18.32
N ALA A 857 54.96 -14.91 19.40
CA ALA A 857 55.72 -15.10 20.65
C ALA A 857 56.32 -13.80 21.24
N ASN A 858 55.59 -12.69 21.13
CA ASN A 858 56.02 -11.34 21.54
C ASN A 858 57.16 -10.75 20.68
N ASN A 859 57.12 -10.98 19.36
CA ASN A 859 58.18 -10.61 18.41
C ASN A 859 59.53 -11.27 18.74
N GLN A 860 59.51 -12.57 19.05
CA GLN A 860 60.70 -13.35 19.43
C GLN A 860 61.86 -13.19 18.41
N ASP A 861 61.51 -13.29 17.12
CA ASP A 861 62.46 -13.30 15.99
C ASP A 861 62.70 -11.88 15.43
N GLY A 862 62.19 -10.83 16.09
CA GLY A 862 62.45 -9.43 15.75
C GLY A 862 61.70 -8.85 14.54
N ILE A 863 61.12 -9.70 13.66
CA ILE A 863 60.59 -9.30 12.34
C ILE A 863 59.31 -8.46 12.32
N ARG A 864 58.64 -8.21 13.46
CA ARG A 864 57.38 -7.43 13.50
C ARG A 864 57.62 -6.00 12.99
N PRO A 865 56.85 -5.50 11.99
CA PRO A 865 57.03 -4.15 11.48
C PRO A 865 56.59 -3.09 12.50
N ASN A 866 57.19 -1.90 12.40
CA ASN A 866 56.86 -0.75 13.26
C ASN A 866 55.42 -0.23 13.06
N SER A 867 54.85 -0.43 11.87
CA SER A 867 53.49 -0.05 11.51
C SER A 867 52.88 -0.99 10.48
N ILE A 868 51.55 -0.96 10.38
CA ILE A 868 50.75 -1.58 9.32
C ILE A 868 49.84 -0.51 8.71
N LYS A 869 49.24 -0.78 7.56
CA LYS A 869 48.24 0.10 6.94
C LYS A 869 46.94 -0.64 6.69
N VAL A 870 45.86 -0.13 7.28
CA VAL A 870 44.52 -0.73 7.25
C VAL A 870 43.58 0.17 6.46
N THR A 871 42.77 -0.43 5.61
CA THR A 871 41.74 0.24 4.80
C THR A 871 40.37 -0.33 5.14
N LEU A 872 39.39 0.52 5.41
CA LEU A 872 37.99 0.12 5.53
C LEU A 872 37.32 0.15 4.15
N ILE A 873 36.64 -0.92 3.79
CA ILE A 873 35.92 -1.10 2.51
C ILE A 873 34.45 -1.38 2.82
N GLY A 874 33.56 -0.50 2.37
CA GLY A 874 32.11 -0.63 2.45
C GLY A 874 31.52 -1.07 1.11
N LYS A 875 30.68 -2.11 1.12
CA LYS A 875 30.05 -2.69 -0.06
C LYS A 875 28.54 -2.81 0.06
N VAL A 876 27.86 -2.74 -1.08
CA VAL A 876 26.45 -3.12 -1.25
C VAL A 876 26.41 -4.22 -2.31
N GLY A 877 26.15 -5.45 -1.88
CA GLY A 877 26.43 -6.65 -2.70
C GLY A 877 27.91 -6.70 -3.10
N ASP A 878 28.18 -7.01 -4.38
CA ASP A 878 29.54 -7.00 -4.93
C ASP A 878 30.11 -5.59 -5.20
N LYS A 879 29.25 -4.55 -5.23
CA LYS A 879 29.64 -3.16 -5.55
C LYS A 879 30.32 -2.52 -4.34
N THR A 880 31.58 -2.14 -4.50
CA THR A 880 32.27 -1.29 -3.51
C THR A 880 31.78 0.14 -3.66
N ILE A 881 31.32 0.75 -2.56
CA ILE A 881 30.72 2.10 -2.54
C ILE A 881 31.45 3.06 -1.60
N TYR A 882 32.31 2.55 -0.72
CA TYR A 882 33.13 3.31 0.20
C TYR A 882 34.50 2.65 0.36
N THR A 883 35.55 3.45 0.37
CA THR A 883 36.92 3.03 0.73
C THR A 883 37.52 4.17 1.55
N SER A 884 38.01 3.89 2.76
CA SER A 884 38.68 4.91 3.59
C SER A 884 40.05 5.28 3.03
N GLU A 885 40.63 6.37 3.55
CA GLU A 885 42.09 6.50 3.51
C GLU A 885 42.76 5.40 4.35
N LYS A 886 44.04 5.13 4.08
CA LYS A 886 44.81 4.12 4.80
C LYS A 886 45.23 4.64 6.17
N ILE A 887 44.64 4.09 7.23
CA ILE A 887 45.06 4.37 8.61
C ILE A 887 46.37 3.62 8.86
N GLU A 888 47.40 4.36 9.29
CA GLU A 888 48.65 3.78 9.78
C GLU A 888 48.52 3.42 11.26
N VAL A 889 48.68 2.14 11.59
CA VAL A 889 48.46 1.59 12.92
C VAL A 889 49.80 1.12 13.48
N THR A 890 50.07 1.43 14.75
CA THR A 890 51.40 1.28 15.35
C THR A 890 51.31 0.81 16.80
N ALA A 891 52.46 0.52 17.42
CA ALA A 891 52.54 0.35 18.86
C ALA A 891 52.10 1.60 19.67
N THR A 892 52.22 2.82 19.12
CA THR A 892 51.80 4.06 19.81
C THR A 892 50.30 4.30 19.77
N THR A 893 49.55 3.69 18.82
CA THR A 893 48.08 3.64 18.87
C THR A 893 47.57 2.46 19.72
N ASN A 894 48.45 1.80 20.48
CA ASN A 894 48.20 0.52 21.15
C ASN A 894 47.64 -0.56 20.20
N TRP A 895 48.07 -0.52 18.93
CA TRP A 895 47.56 -1.38 17.85
C TRP A 895 46.05 -1.28 17.57
N LYS A 896 45.41 -0.16 17.93
CA LYS A 896 43.97 0.09 17.65
C LYS A 896 43.78 1.13 16.54
N TYR A 897 42.63 1.08 15.87
CA TYR A 897 42.20 2.04 14.86
C TYR A 897 40.68 2.28 14.92
N ASN A 898 40.26 3.47 14.51
CA ASN A 898 38.87 3.91 14.42
C ASN A 898 38.73 4.73 13.13
N PHE A 899 37.76 4.40 12.28
CA PHE A 899 37.51 5.06 10.99
C PHE A 899 36.57 6.27 11.10
N GLY A 900 36.20 6.65 12.33
CA GLY A 900 35.18 7.63 12.63
C GLY A 900 33.77 7.09 12.38
N LYS A 901 32.83 8.03 12.23
CA LYS A 901 31.46 7.73 11.79
C LYS A 901 31.42 7.52 10.29
N VAL A 902 30.84 6.41 9.86
CA VAL A 902 30.53 6.09 8.46
C VAL A 902 29.03 5.82 8.33
N ASN A 903 28.44 6.09 7.16
CA ASN A 903 27.01 5.90 6.96
C ASN A 903 26.63 4.41 7.09
N LYS A 904 25.43 4.09 7.57
CA LYS A 904 24.95 2.70 7.62
C LYS A 904 24.35 2.23 6.29
N TYR A 905 23.78 3.15 5.51
CA TYR A 905 23.03 2.88 4.28
C TYR A 905 23.56 3.66 3.06
N TYR A 906 23.54 3.00 1.90
CA TYR A 906 23.83 3.60 0.59
C TYR A 906 22.78 3.13 -0.43
N GLU A 907 22.15 4.08 -1.14
CA GLU A 907 21.00 3.82 -2.04
C GLU A 907 19.89 2.98 -1.34
N GLY A 908 19.70 3.20 -0.02
CA GLY A 908 18.74 2.47 0.84
C GLY A 908 19.06 1.00 1.10
N GLN A 909 20.28 0.54 0.82
CA GLN A 909 20.76 -0.80 1.17
C GLN A 909 21.84 -0.69 2.26
N GLU A 910 21.85 -1.65 3.19
CA GLU A 910 22.82 -1.68 4.29
C GLU A 910 24.24 -1.96 3.76
N ILE A 911 25.20 -1.18 4.24
CA ILE A 911 26.59 -1.25 3.79
C ILE A 911 27.32 -2.31 4.62
N THR A 912 27.73 -3.40 3.96
CA THR A 912 28.62 -4.38 4.60
C THR A 912 30.03 -3.83 4.63
N TYR A 913 30.53 -3.56 5.84
CA TYR A 913 31.88 -3.05 6.08
C TYR A 913 32.87 -4.18 6.39
N THR A 914 34.07 -4.07 5.80
CA THR A 914 35.18 -5.02 5.96
C THR A 914 36.51 -4.26 5.99
N VAL A 915 37.51 -4.77 6.70
CA VAL A 915 38.88 -4.21 6.65
C VAL A 915 39.80 -5.05 5.77
N ILE A 916 40.84 -4.41 5.23
CA ILE A 916 41.97 -5.08 4.58
C ILE A 916 43.29 -4.45 5.02
N GLU A 917 44.30 -5.28 5.24
CA GLU A 917 45.68 -4.89 5.54
C GLU A 917 46.55 -4.91 4.28
N ASP A 918 47.51 -4.00 4.17
CA ASP A 918 48.66 -4.16 3.26
C ASP A 918 49.52 -5.36 3.68
N ASN A 919 49.92 -6.20 2.72
CA ASN A 919 50.64 -7.46 2.97
C ASN A 919 51.89 -7.28 3.87
N VAL A 920 51.86 -7.86 5.07
CA VAL A 920 53.00 -7.94 5.99
C VAL A 920 53.87 -9.16 5.67
N GLU A 921 55.12 -8.92 5.26
CA GLU A 921 56.10 -9.96 4.95
C GLU A 921 56.43 -10.82 6.19
N GLY A 922 56.57 -12.14 6.01
CA GLY A 922 56.86 -13.10 7.10
C GLY A 922 55.65 -13.55 7.95
N TYR A 923 54.46 -12.99 7.72
CA TYR A 923 53.25 -13.26 8.52
C TYR A 923 52.08 -13.77 7.66
N ASN A 924 51.19 -14.55 8.28
CA ASN A 924 49.87 -14.88 7.72
C ASN A 924 48.79 -14.01 8.40
N VAL A 925 47.89 -13.41 7.62
CA VAL A 925 46.81 -12.54 8.11
C VAL A 925 45.46 -13.28 8.21
N GLU A 926 44.73 -13.02 9.30
CA GLU A 926 43.40 -13.53 9.62
C GLU A 926 42.50 -12.35 10.02
N TYR A 927 41.26 -12.32 9.51
CA TYR A 927 40.29 -11.26 9.76
C TYR A 927 39.11 -11.79 10.57
N ASN A 928 38.76 -11.13 11.67
CA ASN A 928 37.61 -11.46 12.51
C ASN A 928 36.69 -10.24 12.67
N GLY A 929 35.70 -10.12 11.79
CA GLY A 929 34.89 -8.90 11.69
C GLY A 929 35.74 -7.72 11.20
N LEU A 930 36.02 -6.78 12.10
CA LEU A 930 36.91 -5.64 11.84
C LEU A 930 38.29 -5.76 12.53
N ASP A 931 38.52 -6.82 13.31
CA ASP A 931 39.81 -7.10 13.95
C ASP A 931 40.75 -7.85 13.00
N ILE A 932 42.05 -7.55 13.12
CA ILE A 932 43.12 -8.15 12.29
C ILE A 932 44.06 -8.93 13.20
N THR A 933 44.36 -10.17 12.84
CA THR A 933 45.38 -10.98 13.50
C THR A 933 46.45 -11.40 12.52
N ASN A 934 47.72 -11.09 12.82
CA ASN A 934 48.84 -11.66 12.06
C ASN A 934 49.57 -12.69 12.90
N THR A 935 49.78 -13.86 12.30
CA THR A 935 50.43 -15.01 12.93
C THR A 935 51.75 -15.32 12.26
N HIS A 936 52.78 -15.51 13.06
CA HIS A 936 54.11 -15.94 12.67
C HIS A 936 54.58 -17.05 13.63
N THR A 937 55.26 -18.07 13.09
CA THR A 937 55.78 -19.20 13.87
C THR A 937 57.29 -19.04 14.00
N PRO A 938 57.83 -18.77 15.20
CA PRO A 938 59.27 -18.55 15.42
C PRO A 938 60.15 -19.72 14.99
N GLU A 939 61.40 -19.44 14.61
CA GLU A 939 62.39 -20.45 14.28
C GLU A 939 62.92 -21.19 15.52
N THR A 940 63.01 -22.51 15.42
CA THR A 940 63.61 -23.40 16.42
C THR A 940 64.72 -24.27 15.83
N LEU A 941 65.59 -24.78 16.69
CA LEU A 941 66.69 -25.68 16.36
C LEU A 941 66.83 -26.82 17.37
N ASP A 942 67.51 -27.88 16.95
CA ASP A 942 67.87 -29.02 17.78
C ASP A 942 69.40 -29.07 17.95
N ILE A 943 69.86 -29.43 19.15
CA ILE A 943 71.29 -29.64 19.45
C ILE A 943 71.50 -31.09 19.86
N ALA A 944 72.44 -31.77 19.21
CA ALA A 944 72.88 -33.11 19.56
C ALA A 944 74.38 -33.11 19.83
N GLY A 945 74.81 -33.91 20.81
CA GLY A 945 76.20 -34.02 21.21
C GLY A 945 76.57 -35.42 21.72
N THR A 946 77.86 -35.63 21.90
CA THR A 946 78.45 -36.95 22.16
C THR A 946 79.47 -36.89 23.29
N LYS A 947 79.65 -38.02 23.97
CA LYS A 947 80.70 -38.21 24.98
C LYS A 947 81.65 -39.32 24.53
N VAL A 948 82.95 -39.03 24.66
CA VAL A 948 84.06 -39.92 24.30
C VAL A 948 84.91 -40.18 25.55
N TRP A 949 85.38 -41.42 25.68
CA TRP A 949 86.32 -41.85 26.72
C TRP A 949 87.64 -42.26 26.06
N ASN A 950 88.75 -41.82 26.64
CA ASN A 950 90.11 -42.04 26.17
C ASN A 950 90.96 -42.58 27.34
N ASP A 951 90.70 -43.85 27.68
CA ASP A 951 91.14 -44.52 28.91
C ASP A 951 91.63 -45.97 28.70
N SER A 952 92.18 -46.25 27.50
CA SER A 952 92.61 -47.59 27.08
C SER A 952 91.52 -48.67 27.23
N ASP A 953 90.29 -48.29 26.88
CA ASP A 953 89.05 -49.06 27.10
C ASP A 953 88.84 -49.49 28.56
N ASN A 954 88.94 -48.51 29.46
CA ASN A 954 88.76 -48.66 30.91
C ASN A 954 89.70 -49.71 31.55
N GLN A 955 90.96 -49.79 31.09
CA GLN A 955 91.95 -50.79 31.54
C GLN A 955 92.05 -50.89 33.08
N ASP A 956 92.03 -49.74 33.75
CA ASP A 956 92.21 -49.58 35.19
C ASP A 956 90.87 -49.56 35.96
N GLY A 957 89.72 -49.65 35.26
CA GLY A 957 88.40 -49.90 35.84
C GLY A 957 87.68 -48.70 36.47
N ILE A 958 88.12 -47.46 36.21
CA ILE A 958 87.64 -46.25 36.90
C ILE A 958 86.52 -45.45 36.18
N ARG A 959 86.08 -45.86 34.98
CA ARG A 959 85.03 -45.15 34.21
C ARG A 959 83.68 -45.15 34.96
N PRO A 960 83.00 -44.01 35.16
CA PRO A 960 81.73 -43.93 35.89
C PRO A 960 80.52 -44.42 35.06
N GLU A 961 79.42 -44.77 35.73
CA GLU A 961 78.16 -45.21 35.11
C GLU A 961 77.35 -44.09 34.43
N GLU A 962 77.57 -42.83 34.81
CA GLU A 962 76.88 -41.66 34.27
C GLU A 962 77.71 -40.37 34.38
N ILE A 963 77.34 -39.36 33.59
CA ILE A 963 77.83 -37.97 33.67
C ILE A 963 76.64 -37.00 33.63
N THR A 964 76.84 -35.75 34.03
CA THR A 964 75.83 -34.68 33.86
C THR A 964 76.34 -33.62 32.88
N VAL A 965 75.53 -33.31 31.87
CA VAL A 965 75.81 -32.31 30.83
C VAL A 965 74.81 -31.16 30.94
N ILE A 966 75.32 -29.94 31.12
CA ILE A 966 74.54 -28.71 31.23
C ILE A 966 74.45 -28.04 29.85
N LEU A 967 73.26 -27.57 29.47
CA LEU A 967 73.07 -26.71 28.30
C LEU A 967 72.99 -25.25 28.77
N ASN A 968 73.85 -24.41 28.22
CA ASN A 968 73.89 -22.97 28.43
C ASN A 968 73.46 -22.24 27.15
N LYS A 969 72.75 -21.11 27.29
CA LYS A 969 72.46 -20.16 26.20
C LYS A 969 73.18 -18.83 26.47
N THR A 970 73.59 -18.15 25.41
CA THR A 970 74.17 -16.80 25.47
C THR A 970 73.42 -15.90 24.50
N VAL A 971 72.89 -14.79 25.02
CA VAL A 971 72.15 -13.76 24.26
C VAL A 971 72.69 -12.39 24.67
N ALA A 972 72.99 -11.53 23.71
CA ALA A 972 73.60 -10.20 23.94
C ALA A 972 74.82 -10.21 24.90
N GLY A 973 75.60 -11.31 24.91
CA GLY A 973 76.78 -11.49 25.78
C GLY A 973 76.49 -11.96 27.22
N VAL A 974 75.24 -12.26 27.57
CA VAL A 974 74.86 -12.81 28.88
C VAL A 974 74.59 -14.31 28.76
N THR A 975 75.41 -15.14 29.42
CA THR A 975 75.26 -16.60 29.47
C THR A 975 74.36 -17.03 30.63
N THR A 976 73.42 -17.94 30.38
CA THR A 976 72.50 -18.51 31.38
C THR A 976 72.24 -20.00 31.13
N LYS A 977 72.10 -20.78 32.21
CA LYS A 977 71.73 -22.20 32.14
C LYS A 977 70.29 -22.36 31.63
N VAL A 978 70.12 -23.21 30.62
CA VAL A 978 68.83 -23.56 30.00
C VAL A 978 68.25 -24.79 30.70
N THR A 979 69.05 -25.84 30.81
CA THR A 979 68.68 -27.14 31.39
C THR A 979 69.95 -27.97 31.64
N GLU A 980 69.80 -29.18 32.17
CA GLU A 980 70.85 -30.20 32.20
C GLU A 980 70.26 -31.60 31.95
N THR A 981 71.11 -32.56 31.61
CA THR A 981 70.71 -33.94 31.39
C THR A 981 71.77 -34.92 31.91
N VAL A 982 71.32 -36.10 32.36
CA VAL A 982 72.20 -37.19 32.78
C VAL A 982 72.44 -38.10 31.59
N VAL A 983 73.70 -38.28 31.19
CA VAL A 983 74.11 -39.12 30.07
C VAL A 983 74.67 -40.43 30.61
N LYS A 984 74.25 -41.54 30.00
CA LYS A 984 74.65 -42.91 30.33
C LYS A 984 75.12 -43.62 29.07
N GLU A 985 75.77 -44.76 29.25
CA GLU A 985 76.10 -45.66 28.14
C GLU A 985 74.83 -46.18 27.45
N GLY A 986 74.72 -45.96 26.14
CA GLY A 986 73.68 -46.54 25.30
C GLY A 986 73.93 -48.03 25.03
N ALA A 987 72.88 -48.73 24.57
CA ALA A 987 72.91 -50.17 24.26
C ALA A 987 73.85 -50.60 23.10
N SER A 988 74.78 -49.73 22.70
CA SER A 988 75.83 -49.99 21.70
C SER A 988 77.18 -49.39 22.13
N GLY A 989 77.40 -49.14 23.42
CA GLY A 989 78.62 -48.54 23.97
C GLY A 989 78.77 -47.03 23.66
N ASN A 990 77.71 -46.39 23.16
CA ASN A 990 77.74 -45.02 22.67
C ASN A 990 77.02 -44.06 23.63
N TRP A 991 77.68 -42.96 23.96
CA TRP A 991 77.18 -41.96 24.90
C TRP A 991 76.77 -40.70 24.12
N ASN A 992 75.47 -40.39 24.07
CA ASN A 992 74.93 -39.27 23.29
C ASN A 992 73.87 -38.51 24.08
N PHE A 993 73.71 -37.22 23.80
CA PHE A 993 72.65 -36.39 24.34
C PHE A 993 71.99 -35.53 23.25
N LYS A 994 70.74 -35.12 23.47
CA LYS A 994 70.02 -34.21 22.58
C LYS A 994 69.16 -33.24 23.40
N PHE A 995 69.08 -32.00 22.93
CA PHE A 995 68.15 -30.96 23.37
C PHE A 995 67.34 -30.52 22.14
N GLU A 996 66.01 -30.45 22.28
CA GLU A 996 65.08 -30.30 21.14
C GLU A 996 64.22 -29.04 21.26
N ASN A 997 63.77 -28.51 20.11
CA ASN A 997 62.87 -27.35 20.02
C ASN A 997 63.40 -26.09 20.73
N LEU A 998 64.71 -25.87 20.70
CA LEU A 998 65.35 -24.69 21.27
C LEU A 998 65.03 -23.45 20.42
N PRO A 999 64.68 -22.29 20.99
CA PRO A 999 64.48 -21.07 20.21
C PRO A 999 65.78 -20.64 19.53
N LYS A 1000 65.70 -20.22 18.26
CA LYS A 1000 66.88 -19.72 17.52
C LYS A 1000 67.20 -18.26 17.86
N TYR A 1001 66.17 -17.46 18.12
CA TYR A 1001 66.27 -16.04 18.46
C TYR A 1001 65.62 -15.74 19.81
N GLU A 1002 66.14 -14.73 20.52
CA GLU A 1002 65.54 -14.17 21.73
C GLU A 1002 65.62 -12.64 21.70
N ASN A 1003 64.46 -11.99 21.61
CA ASN A 1003 64.32 -10.54 21.39
C ASN A 1003 64.97 -10.03 20.08
N GLY A 1004 65.03 -10.86 19.04
CA GLY A 1004 65.64 -10.55 17.75
C GLY A 1004 67.17 -10.76 17.66
N GLU A 1005 67.84 -11.13 18.76
CA GLU A 1005 69.25 -11.53 18.76
C GLU A 1005 69.38 -13.06 18.63
N GLU A 1006 70.37 -13.56 17.89
CA GLU A 1006 70.58 -15.00 17.69
C GLU A 1006 71.18 -15.66 18.95
N ILE A 1007 70.62 -16.80 19.35
CA ILE A 1007 71.01 -17.49 20.59
C ILE A 1007 72.21 -18.41 20.33
N ILE A 1008 73.35 -18.11 20.97
CA ILE A 1008 74.53 -18.99 20.95
C ILE A 1008 74.42 -20.00 22.09
N TYR A 1009 74.28 -21.28 21.74
CA TYR A 1009 74.24 -22.39 22.70
C TYR A 1009 75.60 -23.04 22.90
N THR A 1010 75.90 -23.44 24.14
CA THR A 1010 77.12 -24.18 24.51
C THR A 1010 76.79 -25.26 25.54
N VAL A 1011 77.68 -26.25 25.71
CA VAL A 1011 77.55 -27.31 26.72
C VAL A 1011 78.73 -27.33 27.69
N GLU A 1012 78.48 -27.84 28.89
CA GLU A 1012 79.40 -27.93 30.02
C GLU A 1012 79.21 -29.29 30.70
N GLU A 1013 80.29 -29.88 31.24
CA GLU A 1013 80.26 -31.14 31.97
C GLU A 1013 80.58 -30.92 33.45
N VAL A 1014 79.90 -31.64 34.34
CA VAL A 1014 80.24 -31.68 35.78
C VAL A 1014 81.47 -32.55 36.00
N ASP A 1015 82.49 -32.01 36.69
CA ASP A 1015 83.81 -32.63 36.94
C ASP A 1015 83.77 -34.14 37.21
N VAL A 1016 84.45 -34.91 36.36
CA VAL A 1016 84.59 -36.36 36.50
C VAL A 1016 85.91 -36.71 37.18
N ASN A 1017 85.82 -37.22 38.41
CA ASN A 1017 86.99 -37.60 39.21
C ASN A 1017 87.87 -38.67 38.51
N GLY A 1018 89.18 -38.44 38.48
CA GLY A 1018 90.18 -39.33 37.86
C GLY A 1018 90.45 -39.08 36.37
N TYR A 1019 89.72 -38.14 35.74
CA TYR A 1019 89.81 -37.81 34.32
C TYR A 1019 90.10 -36.31 34.10
N THR A 1020 90.58 -35.97 32.91
CA THR A 1020 90.58 -34.59 32.38
C THR A 1020 89.60 -34.45 31.22
N SER A 1021 88.74 -33.43 31.27
CA SER A 1021 87.70 -33.19 30.26
C SER A 1021 88.07 -32.08 29.27
N GLU A 1022 87.80 -32.31 27.99
CA GLU A 1022 87.86 -31.31 26.91
C GLU A 1022 86.50 -31.26 26.19
N ILE A 1023 85.96 -30.06 26.00
CA ILE A 1023 84.70 -29.83 25.27
C ILE A 1023 85.00 -29.08 23.98
N LYS A 1024 84.54 -29.62 22.85
CA LYS A 1024 84.66 -29.01 21.53
C LYS A 1024 83.34 -29.12 20.78
N ASP A 1025 82.80 -27.98 20.39
CA ASP A 1025 81.45 -27.85 19.83
C ASP A 1025 80.41 -28.47 20.79
N PHE A 1026 79.89 -29.66 20.47
CA PHE A 1026 79.03 -30.47 21.36
C PHE A 1026 79.60 -31.88 21.64
N THR A 1027 80.89 -32.11 21.38
CA THR A 1027 81.61 -33.33 21.76
C THR A 1027 82.39 -33.10 23.05
N ILE A 1028 82.21 -34.00 24.02
CA ILE A 1028 82.89 -33.98 25.32
C ILE A 1028 83.85 -35.18 25.36
N THR A 1029 85.11 -34.98 25.72
CA THR A 1029 86.15 -36.03 25.73
C THR A 1029 86.83 -36.11 27.09
N ASN A 1030 86.79 -37.27 27.75
CA ASN A 1030 87.51 -37.53 29.00
C ASN A 1030 88.74 -38.41 28.78
N THR A 1031 89.90 -37.99 29.27
CA THR A 1031 91.18 -38.71 29.13
C THR A 1031 91.74 -39.22 30.47
N HIS A 1032 92.35 -40.41 30.46
CA HIS A 1032 93.06 -41.06 31.57
C HIS A 1032 94.34 -41.78 31.06
N THR A 1033 95.22 -42.29 31.94
CA THR A 1033 96.50 -42.92 31.55
C THR A 1033 96.91 -44.07 32.50
N PRO A 1034 96.97 -45.34 32.04
CA PRO A 1034 97.22 -46.54 32.87
C PRO A 1034 98.62 -46.74 33.49
N GLU A 1035 98.71 -47.65 34.49
CA GLU A 1035 99.94 -48.01 35.24
C GLU A 1035 100.82 -49.16 34.66
N THR A 1036 102.16 -49.08 34.89
CA THR A 1036 103.18 -50.08 34.46
C THR A 1036 104.24 -50.43 35.55
N VAL A 1037 105.01 -51.51 35.34
CA VAL A 1037 106.03 -52.10 36.25
C VAL A 1037 107.33 -52.51 35.50
N THR A 1038 108.46 -52.60 36.23
CA THR A 1038 109.83 -52.89 35.72
C THR A 1038 110.59 -53.91 36.58
N PHE A 1039 111.45 -54.73 35.96
CA PHE A 1039 112.30 -55.75 36.60
C PHE A 1039 113.78 -55.67 36.16
N ASN A 1040 114.74 -55.88 37.07
CA ASN A 1040 116.19 -55.90 36.83
C ASN A 1040 116.83 -57.20 37.34
N ILE A 1041 117.86 -57.69 36.66
CA ILE A 1041 118.46 -59.03 36.85
C ILE A 1041 119.99 -58.91 36.99
N GLN A 1042 120.59 -59.64 37.93
CA GLN A 1042 122.04 -59.72 38.11
C GLN A 1042 122.51 -61.17 38.39
N LYS A 1043 123.74 -61.54 37.99
CA LYS A 1043 124.33 -62.87 38.22
C LYS A 1043 125.75 -62.78 38.81
N GLU A 1044 126.04 -63.67 39.76
CA GLU A 1044 127.29 -63.81 40.50
C GLU A 1044 127.94 -65.19 40.28
N TRP A 1045 129.25 -65.27 40.48
CA TRP A 1045 130.07 -66.49 40.47
C TRP A 1045 130.97 -66.51 41.72
N TYR A 1046 131.34 -67.69 42.20
CA TYR A 1046 131.90 -67.90 43.54
C TYR A 1046 132.89 -69.09 43.55
N ASP A 1047 133.79 -69.08 42.57
CA ASP A 1047 134.62 -70.20 42.08
C ASP A 1047 136.13 -69.90 42.14
N GLU A 1048 136.56 -69.19 43.19
CA GLU A 1048 137.96 -68.77 43.43
C GLU A 1048 138.60 -68.13 42.18
N GLU A 1049 137.87 -67.21 41.55
CA GLU A 1049 138.23 -66.52 40.29
C GLU A 1049 138.55 -67.46 39.11
N ASN A 1050 137.81 -68.57 39.01
CA ASN A 1050 137.91 -69.53 37.91
C ASN A 1050 139.32 -70.16 37.77
N ASN A 1051 139.95 -70.45 38.91
CA ASN A 1051 141.35 -70.93 39.01
C ASN A 1051 141.61 -72.31 38.35
N ASP A 1052 140.56 -73.12 38.13
CA ASP A 1052 140.60 -74.38 37.37
C ASP A 1052 140.13 -74.24 35.91
N GLY A 1053 139.30 -73.23 35.62
CA GLY A 1053 138.96 -72.78 34.27
C GLY A 1053 137.56 -73.14 33.74
N ILE A 1054 136.65 -73.66 34.58
CA ILE A 1054 135.37 -74.25 34.13
C ILE A 1054 134.19 -73.27 33.92
N ARG A 1055 134.33 -71.97 34.22
CA ARG A 1055 133.23 -70.99 34.12
C ARG A 1055 132.76 -70.78 32.66
N PRO A 1056 131.45 -70.88 32.35
CA PRO A 1056 130.92 -70.72 30.99
C PRO A 1056 130.86 -69.25 30.53
N GLU A 1057 130.87 -69.02 29.20
CA GLU A 1057 130.83 -67.67 28.61
C GLU A 1057 129.49 -66.91 28.83
N SER A 1058 128.37 -67.62 29.02
CA SER A 1058 127.03 -67.03 29.15
C SER A 1058 125.98 -67.96 29.77
N ILE A 1059 124.86 -67.39 30.20
CA ILE A 1059 123.63 -68.05 30.66
C ILE A 1059 122.40 -67.42 29.98
N THR A 1060 121.23 -68.06 30.10
CA THR A 1060 119.93 -67.49 29.68
C THR A 1060 118.99 -67.38 30.88
N VAL A 1061 118.26 -66.25 30.95
CA VAL A 1061 117.24 -65.95 31.97
C VAL A 1061 115.91 -65.59 31.29
N ARG A 1062 114.80 -66.02 31.90
CA ARG A 1062 113.43 -65.94 31.35
C ARG A 1062 112.53 -65.21 32.33
N ILE A 1063 111.59 -64.38 31.85
CA ILE A 1063 110.51 -63.81 32.67
C ILE A 1063 109.14 -64.21 32.10
N LYS A 1064 108.24 -64.63 33.00
CA LYS A 1064 106.88 -65.05 32.69
C LYS A 1064 105.86 -64.13 33.35
N ALA A 1065 104.72 -63.92 32.71
CA ALA A 1065 103.56 -63.22 33.24
C ALA A 1065 102.38 -64.18 33.38
N ASN A 1066 101.78 -64.30 34.57
CA ASN A 1066 100.72 -65.24 34.91
C ASN A 1066 100.98 -66.71 34.47
N GLY A 1067 102.27 -67.08 34.35
CA GLY A 1067 102.74 -68.43 33.95
C GLY A 1067 103.20 -68.56 32.49
N GLU A 1068 102.93 -67.59 31.61
CA GLU A 1068 103.34 -67.60 30.20
C GLU A 1068 104.66 -66.83 29.98
N GLU A 1069 105.61 -67.39 29.23
CA GLU A 1069 106.90 -66.72 28.93
C GLU A 1069 106.67 -65.51 28.01
N ILE A 1070 107.04 -64.32 28.48
CA ILE A 1070 106.83 -63.06 27.72
C ILE A 1070 108.13 -62.48 27.15
N LEU A 1071 109.26 -62.61 27.87
CA LEU A 1071 110.55 -62.04 27.49
C LEU A 1071 111.69 -62.93 28.00
N THR A 1072 112.86 -62.87 27.34
CA THR A 1072 114.08 -63.58 27.72
C THR A 1072 115.30 -62.68 27.55
N ALA A 1073 116.39 -63.00 28.25
CA ALA A 1073 117.67 -62.28 28.20
C ALA A 1073 118.85 -63.24 28.32
N ILE A 1074 119.96 -62.91 27.65
CA ILE A 1074 121.23 -63.64 27.75
C ILE A 1074 122.20 -62.80 28.60
N LEU A 1075 122.74 -63.39 29.67
CA LEU A 1075 123.69 -62.74 30.56
C LEU A 1075 125.09 -63.32 30.30
N SER A 1076 126.10 -62.44 30.26
CA SER A 1076 127.50 -62.80 30.00
C SER A 1076 128.43 -61.71 30.53
N GLU A 1077 129.74 -61.92 30.49
CA GLU A 1077 130.72 -60.86 30.81
C GLU A 1077 130.46 -59.58 29.99
N LYS A 1078 130.08 -59.70 28.71
CA LYS A 1078 129.76 -58.56 27.83
C LYS A 1078 128.53 -57.76 28.25
N THR A 1079 127.64 -58.33 29.06
CA THR A 1079 126.49 -57.62 29.65
C THR A 1079 126.73 -57.26 31.12
N ASN A 1080 127.97 -57.38 31.61
CA ASN A 1080 128.31 -57.32 33.04
C ASN A 1080 127.41 -58.23 33.89
N TRP A 1081 127.03 -59.39 33.34
CA TRP A 1081 126.15 -60.39 33.92
C TRP A 1081 124.77 -59.83 34.39
N GLN A 1082 124.19 -58.89 33.63
CA GLN A 1082 122.94 -58.19 33.99
C GLN A 1082 121.93 -58.05 32.82
N ALA A 1083 120.66 -57.78 33.16
CA ALA A 1083 119.55 -57.47 32.23
C ALA A 1083 118.42 -56.65 32.89
N THR A 1084 117.52 -56.04 32.10
CA THR A 1084 116.34 -55.27 32.57
C THR A 1084 115.15 -55.44 31.62
N PHE A 1085 113.95 -55.57 32.16
CA PHE A 1085 112.66 -55.59 31.46
C PHE A 1085 111.79 -54.41 31.95
N LYS A 1086 111.26 -53.57 31.04
CA LYS A 1086 110.55 -52.32 31.39
C LYS A 1086 109.11 -52.28 30.86
N ASP A 1087 108.35 -51.32 31.39
CA ASP A 1087 107.06 -50.86 30.85
C ASP A 1087 106.02 -51.98 30.68
N LEU A 1088 106.10 -52.99 31.55
CA LEU A 1088 105.14 -54.10 31.58
C LEU A 1088 103.83 -53.62 32.21
N PRO A 1089 102.64 -54.02 31.73
CA PRO A 1089 101.37 -53.56 32.30
C PRO A 1089 101.21 -54.04 33.75
N LYS A 1090 100.80 -53.16 34.65
CA LYS A 1090 100.54 -53.54 36.05
C LYS A 1090 99.19 -54.25 36.20
N TYR A 1091 98.17 -53.76 35.49
CA TYR A 1091 96.81 -54.27 35.53
C TYR A 1091 96.33 -54.78 34.15
N THR A 1092 95.51 -55.82 34.18
CA THR A 1092 94.68 -56.28 33.05
C THR A 1092 93.26 -56.47 33.54
N ASN A 1093 92.28 -55.83 32.89
CA ASN A 1093 90.87 -55.81 33.30
C ASN A 1093 90.68 -55.49 34.81
N GLY A 1094 91.43 -54.52 35.34
CA GLY A 1094 91.43 -54.17 36.77
C GLY A 1094 92.05 -55.19 37.74
N GLN A 1095 92.76 -56.22 37.26
CA GLN A 1095 93.47 -57.21 38.11
C GLN A 1095 94.99 -57.16 37.91
N GLU A 1096 95.74 -57.25 39.01
CA GLU A 1096 97.21 -57.13 39.03
C GLU A 1096 97.90 -58.38 38.46
N ILE A 1097 98.99 -58.19 37.69
CA ILE A 1097 99.70 -59.27 36.98
C ILE A 1097 100.86 -59.84 37.83
N ILE A 1098 100.96 -61.17 37.89
CA ILE A 1098 102.00 -61.89 38.64
C ILE A 1098 103.16 -62.24 37.70
N TYR A 1099 104.40 -62.01 38.14
CA TYR A 1099 105.63 -62.28 37.36
C TYR A 1099 106.56 -63.31 38.04
N GLU A 1100 107.21 -64.16 37.23
CA GLU A 1100 108.16 -65.21 37.65
C GLU A 1100 109.45 -65.13 36.82
N ILE A 1101 110.63 -65.42 37.41
CA ILE A 1101 111.93 -65.40 36.72
C ILE A 1101 112.72 -66.70 36.92
N VAL A 1102 113.37 -67.20 35.86
CA VAL A 1102 114.03 -68.53 35.81
C VAL A 1102 115.36 -68.47 35.05
N GLU A 1103 116.40 -69.17 35.54
CA GLU A 1103 117.70 -69.42 34.86
C GLU A 1103 117.73 -70.82 34.22
N ASP A 1104 118.30 -70.95 33.02
CA ASP A 1104 118.59 -72.26 32.39
C ASP A 1104 119.84 -72.91 33.03
N ALA A 1105 119.78 -74.22 33.31
CA ALA A 1105 120.76 -74.91 34.17
C ALA A 1105 122.22 -74.89 33.65
N VAL A 1106 123.17 -74.76 34.59
CA VAL A 1106 124.62 -74.67 34.33
C VAL A 1106 125.34 -75.92 34.86
N ASP A 1107 126.13 -76.58 34.01
CA ASP A 1107 126.90 -77.78 34.36
C ASP A 1107 128.12 -77.46 35.26
N GLY A 1108 128.53 -78.41 36.11
CA GLY A 1108 129.60 -78.23 37.10
C GLY A 1108 129.25 -77.32 38.30
N TYR A 1109 128.10 -76.65 38.27
CA TYR A 1109 127.74 -75.60 39.23
C TYR A 1109 126.36 -75.82 39.87
N THR A 1110 126.13 -75.23 41.06
CA THR A 1110 124.84 -75.27 41.78
C THR A 1110 124.23 -73.86 41.84
N PRO A 1111 123.08 -73.59 41.17
CA PRO A 1111 122.49 -72.26 41.12
C PRO A 1111 121.64 -71.95 42.38
N THR A 1112 121.59 -70.67 42.76
CA THR A 1112 120.64 -70.13 43.76
C THR A 1112 120.10 -68.79 43.27
N VAL A 1113 118.78 -68.55 43.37
CA VAL A 1113 118.11 -67.26 43.07
C VAL A 1113 117.68 -66.60 44.39
N THR A 1114 117.77 -65.27 44.49
CA THR A 1114 117.34 -64.52 45.68
C THR A 1114 115.85 -64.15 45.67
N ASP A 1115 115.29 -63.89 46.85
CA ASP A 1115 113.99 -63.20 46.94
C ASP A 1115 114.02 -61.83 46.20
N PRO A 1116 112.91 -61.35 45.62
CA PRO A 1116 112.89 -60.09 44.88
C PRO A 1116 113.04 -58.86 45.78
N ILE A 1117 113.98 -57.99 45.42
CA ILE A 1117 114.23 -56.70 46.10
C ILE A 1117 113.38 -55.64 45.42
N LYS A 1118 112.31 -55.15 46.07
CA LYS A 1118 111.58 -53.96 45.59
C LYS A 1118 112.40 -52.69 45.86
N GLU A 1119 112.68 -51.93 44.80
CA GLU A 1119 113.30 -50.59 44.90
C GLU A 1119 112.21 -49.50 44.98
N THR A 1120 111.12 -49.68 44.26
CA THR A 1120 109.82 -49.00 44.45
C THR A 1120 108.70 -50.02 44.20
N ASP A 1121 107.43 -49.65 44.43
CA ASP A 1121 106.30 -50.58 44.22
C ASP A 1121 106.24 -51.16 42.80
N ASN A 1122 106.67 -50.36 41.81
CA ASN A 1122 106.66 -50.67 40.38
C ASN A 1122 108.10 -50.89 39.80
N ASN A 1123 109.16 -51.05 40.60
CA ASN A 1123 110.54 -51.37 40.14
C ASN A 1123 111.23 -52.39 41.07
N ILE A 1124 111.66 -53.53 40.51
CA ILE A 1124 112.05 -54.74 41.26
C ILE A 1124 113.39 -55.32 40.74
N THR A 1125 114.25 -55.84 41.62
CA THR A 1125 115.60 -56.36 41.28
C THR A 1125 115.85 -57.76 41.88
N ILE A 1126 116.46 -58.68 41.11
CA ILE A 1126 116.65 -60.13 41.42
C ILE A 1126 118.09 -60.60 41.09
N VAL A 1127 118.68 -61.51 41.90
CA VAL A 1127 120.10 -61.95 41.81
C VAL A 1127 120.27 -63.50 41.80
N ILE A 1128 121.35 -64.05 41.21
CA ILE A 1128 121.60 -65.50 40.95
C ILE A 1128 123.11 -65.93 41.19
N ARG A 1129 123.54 -67.17 41.62
CA ARG A 1129 124.96 -67.54 42.12
C ARG A 1129 125.50 -69.06 42.06
N ASN A 1130 126.86 -69.38 41.99
CA ASN A 1130 127.63 -70.71 41.69
C ASN A 1130 129.17 -70.98 42.28
N THR A 1131 129.85 -72.21 42.45
CA THR A 1131 131.25 -72.53 43.14
C THR A 1131 132.23 -73.81 42.77
N HIS A 1132 133.58 -73.96 43.16
CA HIS A 1132 134.62 -75.15 43.01
C HIS A 1132 135.97 -75.35 43.94
N GLU A 1133 136.99 -76.31 43.74
CA GLU A 1133 138.17 -76.81 44.68
C GLU A 1133 139.65 -77.32 44.16
N LEU A 1134 140.68 -77.90 44.96
CA LEU A 1134 142.21 -78.13 44.69
C LEU A 1134 143.14 -79.34 45.34
N GLU A 1135 144.54 -79.48 45.17
CA GLU A 1135 145.54 -80.63 45.58
C GLU A 1135 147.11 -80.36 45.97
N THR A 1136 148.00 -81.31 46.51
CA THR A 1136 149.49 -81.17 47.02
C THR A 1136 150.52 -82.42 47.06
N THR A 1137 151.84 -82.35 47.52
CA THR A 1137 153.00 -83.41 47.53
C THR A 1137 154.26 -83.27 48.55
N GLU A 1138 155.44 -84.02 48.49
CA GLU A 1138 156.64 -84.10 49.51
C GLU A 1138 158.07 -84.74 49.11
N ILE A 1139 159.24 -84.65 49.87
CA ILE A 1139 160.66 -85.23 49.63
C ILE A 1139 161.68 -85.54 50.85
N LEU A 1140 162.84 -86.25 50.66
CA LEU A 1140 163.92 -86.64 51.67
C LEU A 1140 165.39 -86.55 51.14
N ILE A 1141 166.42 -86.29 51.98
CA ILE A 1141 167.89 -86.18 51.67
C ILE A 1141 168.78 -86.99 52.67
N GLU A 1142 169.88 -87.59 52.20
CA GLU A 1142 170.89 -88.29 53.03
C GLU A 1142 172.34 -87.97 52.57
N LYS A 1143 173.37 -88.19 53.39
CA LYS A 1143 174.79 -88.01 53.02
C LYS A 1143 175.66 -89.19 53.49
N VAL A 1144 176.39 -89.80 52.54
CA VAL A 1144 177.29 -90.94 52.77
C VAL A 1144 178.76 -90.50 52.60
N TRP A 1145 179.68 -91.16 53.30
CA TRP A 1145 181.14 -90.92 53.23
C TRP A 1145 181.88 -92.23 52.94
N ASP A 1146 182.79 -92.21 51.95
CA ASP A 1146 183.61 -93.36 51.52
C ASP A 1146 185.10 -92.99 51.59
N ASP A 1147 185.67 -93.04 52.80
CA ASP A 1147 186.91 -92.34 53.15
C ASP A 1147 187.87 -93.12 54.08
N LEU A 1148 187.74 -94.46 54.11
CA LEU A 1148 188.59 -95.39 54.87
C LEU A 1148 188.72 -95.10 56.39
N GLY A 1149 187.81 -94.34 57.00
CA GLY A 1149 187.72 -94.22 58.46
C GLY A 1149 188.51 -93.06 59.09
N ASN A 1150 188.82 -92.02 58.31
CA ASN A 1150 189.26 -90.71 58.80
C ASN A 1150 190.64 -90.67 59.51
N GLU A 1151 191.72 -91.08 58.82
CA GLU A 1151 193.10 -90.82 59.29
C GLU A 1151 193.60 -89.39 59.01
N ASN A 1152 192.93 -88.62 58.12
CA ASN A 1152 193.31 -87.23 57.78
C ASN A 1152 192.08 -86.32 57.55
N SER A 1153 191.57 -85.70 58.62
CA SER A 1153 190.74 -84.48 58.59
C SER A 1153 189.45 -84.46 57.74
N ARG A 1154 188.52 -85.41 57.94
CA ARG A 1154 187.10 -85.22 57.52
C ARG A 1154 186.50 -83.99 58.24
N PRO A 1155 185.72 -83.12 57.55
CA PRO A 1155 185.01 -82.01 58.21
C PRO A 1155 183.85 -82.50 59.11
N ASP A 1156 183.48 -81.67 60.09
CA ASP A 1156 182.38 -81.96 61.03
C ASP A 1156 180.98 -81.79 60.40
N SER A 1157 180.87 -81.00 59.34
CA SER A 1157 179.65 -80.72 58.57
C SER A 1157 179.89 -80.55 57.07
N ILE A 1158 178.79 -80.52 56.30
CA ILE A 1158 178.72 -80.13 54.89
C ILE A 1158 177.55 -79.16 54.68
N THR A 1159 177.52 -78.46 53.55
CA THR A 1159 176.39 -77.59 53.17
C THR A 1159 175.76 -78.07 51.86
N VAL A 1160 174.43 -78.06 51.79
CA VAL A 1160 173.64 -78.58 50.66
C VAL A 1160 172.61 -77.54 50.22
N ASN A 1161 172.63 -77.20 48.93
CA ASN A 1161 171.65 -76.39 48.24
C ASN A 1161 170.51 -77.28 47.72
N ILE A 1162 169.26 -76.86 47.92
CA ILE A 1162 168.05 -77.49 47.39
C ILE A 1162 167.42 -76.55 46.36
N TYR A 1163 166.99 -77.07 45.21
CA TYR A 1163 166.41 -76.29 44.12
C TYR A 1163 165.01 -76.80 43.73
N ALA A 1164 164.11 -75.88 43.35
CA ALA A 1164 162.79 -76.15 42.81
C ALA A 1164 162.68 -75.55 41.40
N ASN A 1165 162.37 -76.38 40.40
CA ASN A 1165 162.41 -76.03 38.97
C ASN A 1165 163.69 -75.26 38.56
N GLY A 1166 164.85 -75.64 39.14
CA GLY A 1166 166.16 -75.04 38.88
C GLY A 1166 166.44 -73.69 39.57
N LYS A 1167 165.51 -73.15 40.37
CA LYS A 1167 165.77 -72.01 41.27
C LYS A 1167 166.11 -72.51 42.66
N LEU A 1168 167.09 -71.86 43.31
CA LEU A 1168 167.43 -72.16 44.71
C LEU A 1168 166.20 -71.97 45.60
N PHE A 1169 165.87 -73.00 46.37
CA PHE A 1169 164.72 -73.09 47.26
C PHE A 1169 165.15 -72.97 48.73
N GLU A 1170 166.17 -73.72 49.14
CA GLU A 1170 166.67 -73.77 50.52
C GLU A 1170 168.17 -74.10 50.54
N ILE A 1171 168.88 -73.80 51.64
CA ILE A 1171 170.24 -74.27 51.91
C ILE A 1171 170.26 -74.86 53.32
N VAL A 1172 170.81 -76.08 53.45
CA VAL A 1172 170.77 -76.88 54.68
C VAL A 1172 172.17 -77.36 55.05
N GLU A 1173 172.46 -77.47 56.35
CA GLU A 1173 173.73 -78.00 56.85
C GLU A 1173 173.53 -79.43 57.38
N ILE A 1174 174.37 -80.36 56.92
CA ILE A 1174 174.27 -81.79 57.26
C ILE A 1174 175.55 -82.19 58.00
N THR A 1175 175.42 -82.88 59.14
CA THR A 1175 176.49 -83.02 60.14
C THR A 1175 176.56 -84.44 60.68
N LYS A 1176 177.61 -84.73 61.45
CA LYS A 1176 177.68 -85.99 62.20
C LYS A 1176 176.55 -86.13 63.24
N GLU A 1177 175.99 -85.04 63.74
CA GLU A 1177 174.99 -85.04 64.81
C GLU A 1177 173.58 -85.41 64.31
N ASN A 1178 173.21 -85.01 63.09
CA ASN A 1178 171.97 -85.45 62.44
C ASN A 1178 172.13 -86.79 61.70
N ASN A 1179 173.13 -87.61 62.08
CA ASN A 1179 173.53 -88.86 61.41
C ASN A 1179 173.75 -88.71 59.89
N TRP A 1180 174.03 -87.49 59.43
CA TRP A 1180 174.16 -87.09 58.04
C TRP A 1180 172.85 -87.15 57.19
N THR A 1181 171.67 -86.74 57.69
CA THR A 1181 170.39 -86.72 56.90
C THR A 1181 169.47 -85.48 57.13
N TYR A 1182 168.49 -85.23 56.24
CA TYR A 1182 167.52 -84.10 56.29
C TYR A 1182 166.23 -84.33 55.45
N THR A 1183 165.07 -83.71 55.75
CA THR A 1183 163.74 -84.02 55.12
C THR A 1183 162.83 -82.80 54.91
N LEU A 1184 161.96 -82.78 53.88
CA LEU A 1184 160.96 -81.70 53.59
C LEU A 1184 159.56 -82.25 53.21
N ASP A 1185 158.47 -81.63 53.67
CA ASP A 1185 157.08 -82.05 53.38
C ASP A 1185 156.18 -80.93 52.76
N ARG A 1186 154.96 -81.31 52.35
CA ARG A 1186 153.84 -80.44 51.95
C ARG A 1186 154.11 -79.41 50.82
N LEU A 1187 154.85 -79.84 49.81
CA LEU A 1187 155.17 -79.11 48.60
C LEU A 1187 153.95 -79.03 47.65
N GLN A 1188 153.90 -78.04 46.75
CA GLN A 1188 152.83 -77.91 45.76
C GLN A 1188 153.02 -78.90 44.61
N LYS A 1189 151.97 -79.60 44.20
CA LYS A 1189 152.05 -80.63 43.14
C LYS A 1189 151.97 -80.04 41.73
N TYR A 1190 150.90 -79.30 41.44
CA TYR A 1190 150.70 -78.65 40.14
C TYR A 1190 150.72 -77.12 40.26
N LEU A 1191 151.33 -76.45 39.27
CA LEU A 1191 151.24 -75.02 39.04
C LEU A 1191 150.90 -74.80 37.56
N ASN A 1192 149.79 -74.10 37.28
CA ASN A 1192 149.25 -73.92 35.92
C ASN A 1192 149.04 -75.25 35.17
N GLY A 1193 148.68 -76.31 35.89
CA GLY A 1193 148.52 -77.67 35.38
C GLY A 1193 149.81 -78.48 35.21
N GLU A 1194 151.01 -77.87 35.32
CA GLU A 1194 152.31 -78.57 35.22
C GLU A 1194 152.87 -78.97 36.60
N GLU A 1195 153.57 -80.12 36.68
CA GLU A 1195 154.13 -80.68 37.92
C GLU A 1195 155.55 -80.17 38.22
N ILE A 1196 155.86 -79.92 39.50
CA ILE A 1196 157.12 -79.31 39.98
C ILE A 1196 158.23 -80.36 40.20
N ILE A 1197 159.49 -80.01 39.90
CA ILE A 1197 160.67 -80.88 40.04
C ILE A 1197 161.66 -80.28 41.05
N TYR A 1198 162.17 -81.10 41.97
CA TYR A 1198 163.18 -80.71 42.98
C TYR A 1198 164.52 -81.44 42.74
N THR A 1199 165.65 -80.82 43.12
CA THR A 1199 167.02 -81.36 42.99
C THR A 1199 167.96 -80.81 44.07
N VAL A 1200 169.07 -81.49 44.37
CA VAL A 1200 170.06 -81.09 45.40
C VAL A 1200 171.50 -81.02 44.89
N GLU A 1201 172.34 -80.24 45.58
CA GLU A 1201 173.76 -80.00 45.26
C GLU A 1201 174.52 -79.68 46.57
N GLU A 1202 175.63 -80.37 46.86
CA GLU A 1202 176.52 -80.07 47.99
C GLU A 1202 177.54 -79.01 47.56
N VAL A 1203 177.89 -78.12 48.48
CA VAL A 1203 178.95 -77.13 48.30
C VAL A 1203 180.30 -77.83 48.23
N GLU A 1204 181.00 -77.67 47.11
CA GLU A 1204 182.24 -78.38 46.73
C GLU A 1204 183.25 -78.53 47.87
N LEU A 1205 183.47 -79.77 48.31
CA LEU A 1205 184.44 -80.14 49.32
C LEU A 1205 185.76 -80.48 48.64
N ALA A 1206 186.78 -79.65 48.83
CA ALA A 1206 188.02 -79.65 48.03
C ALA A 1206 188.75 -81.02 47.90
N ASP A 1207 188.60 -81.90 48.89
CA ASP A 1207 189.25 -83.23 48.94
C ASP A 1207 188.35 -84.40 48.48
N TYR A 1208 187.11 -84.14 48.05
CA TYR A 1208 186.10 -85.16 47.72
C TYR A 1208 185.45 -84.93 46.34
N VAL A 1209 185.24 -86.01 45.57
CA VAL A 1209 184.57 -85.94 44.26
C VAL A 1209 183.06 -86.18 44.43
N THR A 1210 182.38 -85.18 44.95
CA THR A 1210 180.95 -85.13 45.31
C THR A 1210 179.96 -85.55 44.20
N SER A 1211 178.81 -86.13 44.57
CA SER A 1211 177.64 -86.49 43.71
C SER A 1211 176.33 -86.78 44.56
N TYR A 1212 175.11 -87.03 44.01
CA TYR A 1212 173.69 -86.90 44.58
C TYR A 1212 172.47 -87.99 44.55
N ASP A 1213 172.37 -89.18 45.21
CA ASP A 1213 171.56 -90.41 44.77
C ASP A 1213 170.07 -90.38 45.00
N GLY A 1214 169.33 -90.05 43.93
CA GLY A 1214 168.21 -89.15 43.97
C GLY A 1214 168.54 -87.87 44.75
N TYR A 1215 168.52 -88.02 46.07
CA TYR A 1215 168.81 -87.02 47.07
C TYR A 1215 169.80 -87.52 48.15
N THR A 1216 170.12 -88.82 48.19
CA THR A 1216 171.14 -89.42 49.07
C THR A 1216 172.49 -89.10 48.49
N ILE A 1217 173.11 -87.97 48.84
CA ILE A 1217 174.35 -87.42 48.28
C ILE A 1217 175.30 -88.57 47.82
N ILE A 1218 175.03 -88.92 46.50
CA ILE A 1218 175.30 -89.95 45.40
C ILE A 1218 174.66 -89.73 43.72
N ASN A 1219 173.36 -89.82 42.79
CA ASN A 1219 172.16 -89.09 41.55
C ASN A 1219 170.28 -89.18 40.95
N SER A 1220 169.12 -88.36 40.23
CA SER A 1220 167.40 -88.50 39.49
C SER A 1220 165.97 -87.49 38.63
N TYR A 1221 164.51 -87.69 37.97
CA TYR A 1221 163.16 -86.84 37.00
C TYR A 1221 161.34 -87.03 36.24
N LYS A 1222 160.09 -86.16 35.69
CA LYS A 1222 158.52 -86.19 34.64
C LYS A 1222 157.02 -85.09 34.02
N SER A 1223 155.56 -84.84 33.34
CA SER A 1223 153.85 -85.09 32.59
C SER A 1223 152.46 -84.17 31.54
N LYS A 1224 150.88 -84.23 31.10
CA LYS A 1224 149.29 -83.35 30.51
C LYS A 1224 147.83 -83.16 29.16
N GLY A 1225 146.29 -82.66 29.00
CA GLY A 1225 144.92 -82.01 27.84
C GLY A 1225 143.00 -82.05 27.31
N GLU A 1226 141.81 -81.15 26.62
CA GLU A 1226 140.11 -81.16 25.76
C GLU A 1226 138.52 -80.07 25.25
N ILE A 1227 137.14 -80.09 24.37
CA ILE A 1227 135.59 -79.12 23.80
C ILE A 1227 133.82 -79.22 22.87
N ILE A 1228 132.53 -78.31 22.39
CA ILE A 1228 130.75 -78.29 21.70
C ILE A 1228 129.33 -77.20 20.80
N PRO A 1229 127.79 -77.26 20.20
CA PRO A 1229 126.23 -76.32 19.67
C PRO A 1229 124.56 -76.31 18.53
N PRO A 1230 123.23 -75.43 18.16
CA PRO A 1230 121.46 -75.37 17.44
C PRO A 1230 120.07 -74.35 16.42
N TYR A 1231 118.49 -74.37 15.95
CA TYR A 1231 117.10 -73.48 14.98
C TYR A 1231 115.14 -73.53 14.56
N THR A 1232 113.72 -73.04 13.83
CA THR A 1232 112.38 -72.15 12.75
C THR A 1232 110.40 -72.08 12.48
N GLY A 1233 109.00 -71.57 11.77
CA GLY A 1233 107.66 -70.68 10.72
C GLY A 1233 105.69 -70.72 10.29
N THR A 1234 104.30 -70.22 9.55
CA THR A 1234 102.96 -69.26 8.55
C THR A 1234 101.00 -69.29 8.14
N SER A 1235 99.59 -68.78 7.39
CA SER A 1235 98.29 -67.83 6.37
C SER A 1235 96.31 -67.71 5.93
N THR A 1236 95.18 -66.95 5.00
CA THR A 1236 93.30 -66.75 4.58
C THR A 1236 92.01 -65.89 3.29
N ASN A 1237 90.50 -65.47 2.73
CA ASN A 1237 88.62 -65.24 2.49
C ASN A 1237 87.19 -64.55 1.21
N THR A 1238 85.58 -64.33 0.96
CA THR A 1238 84.19 -63.67 -0.21
C THR A 1238 82.19 -63.34 -0.45
N ASN A 1239 81.04 -62.78 -1.50
CA ASN A 1239 79.18 -62.32 -1.78
C ASN A 1239 77.71 -61.86 -3.13
N ASN A 1240 76.11 -61.48 -3.31
CA ASN A 1240 74.67 -61.02 -4.53
C ASN A 1240 72.71 -60.52 -4.73
N LEU A 1241 71.52 -60.07 -5.81
CA LEU A 1241 69.68 -59.54 -6.10
C LEU A 1241 68.27 -59.13 -7.52
N TYR A 1242 66.76 -58.68 -8.07
CA TYR A 1242 64.87 -58.28 -8.26
C TYR A 1242 63.41 -57.60 -9.52
N ARG A 1243 61.77 -57.54 -9.82
CA ARG A 1243 60.27 -56.62 -10.66
C ARG A 1243 58.46 -56.72 -11.61
N GLU A 1244 57.05 -55.87 -11.89
CA GLU A 1244 55.44 -55.30 -12.86
C GLU A 1244 53.56 -55.48 -13.63
N MET A 1245 52.27 -54.59 -14.19
CA MET A 1245 50.63 -54.41 -15.26
C MET A 1245 48.67 -53.87 -15.44
N LEU A 1246 47.44 -53.56 -16.53
CA LEU A 1246 45.62 -52.93 -16.82
C LEU A 1246 44.06 -52.74 -18.13
N VAL A 1247 42.47 -52.25 -18.31
CA VAL A 1247 40.95 -51.99 -19.51
C VAL A 1247 39.03 -51.33 -19.72
N LEU A 1248 37.77 -51.12 -20.79
CA LEU A 1248 35.97 -50.54 -21.11
C LEU A 1248 34.50 -51.08 -22.06
N ILE A 1249 33.03 -51.06 -21.80
CA ILE A 1249 31.63 -51.32 -22.70
C ILE A 1249 30.08 -50.67 -22.48
N LEU A 1250 28.98 -50.87 -23.35
CA LEU A 1250 27.50 -50.36 -23.40
C LEU A 1250 26.26 -51.36 -23.13
N GLY A 1251 25.00 -50.92 -22.83
CA GLY A 1251 23.74 -51.77 -22.77
C GLY A 1251 22.35 -51.06 -22.61
N ALA A 1252 21.23 -51.65 -23.06
CA ALA A 1252 19.89 -50.99 -23.14
C ALA A 1252 18.68 -51.87 -22.72
N LEU A 1253 17.52 -51.26 -22.36
CA LEU A 1253 16.15 -51.77 -22.65
C LEU A 1253 15.02 -50.79 -22.25
N SER A 1254 13.86 -50.94 -22.89
CA SER A 1254 12.64 -50.11 -22.73
C SER A 1254 11.44 -50.93 -22.23
N ILE A 1255 10.53 -50.35 -21.45
CA ILE A 1255 9.19 -50.89 -21.17
C ILE A 1255 8.18 -49.73 -20.94
N THR A 1256 6.89 -49.98 -21.24
CA THR A 1256 5.86 -48.92 -21.38
C THR A 1256 4.60 -49.26 -20.59
N TYR A 1257 4.09 -48.35 -19.74
CA TYR A 1257 2.67 -48.19 -19.34
C TYR A 1257 2.53 -46.96 -18.41
N VAL A 1258 1.35 -46.37 -18.13
CA VAL A 1258 0.38 -45.66 -18.99
C VAL A 1258 -0.67 -44.96 -18.08
N PHE A 1259 -1.20 -43.80 -18.51
CA PHE A 1259 -2.41 -43.08 -17.99
C PHE A 1259 -2.41 -42.27 -16.65
N LYS A 1260 -2.48 -40.93 -16.81
CA LYS A 1260 -3.70 -40.09 -16.61
C LYS A 1260 -4.06 -39.51 -15.22
N LYS A 1261 -3.73 -38.23 -15.03
CA LYS A 1261 -4.58 -37.07 -14.62
C LYS A 1261 -3.74 -35.78 -14.85
N LYS A 1262 -4.25 -34.59 -15.22
CA LYS A 1262 -5.14 -33.63 -14.50
C LYS A 1262 -4.57 -33.26 -13.10
N GLU A 1263 -4.46 -32.00 -12.71
CA GLU A 1263 -4.90 -30.73 -13.33
C GLU A 1263 -4.05 -29.59 -12.76
N ASN A 1264 -3.79 -28.55 -13.59
CA ASN A 1264 -3.10 -27.28 -13.29
C ASN A 1264 -1.80 -27.38 -12.45
#